data_AF-A0A2M7TLL4-F1
#
_entry.id   AF-A0A2M7TLL4-F1
#
_cell.length_a   1.000
_cell.length_b   1.000
_cell.length_c   1.000
_cell.angle_alpha   90.00
_cell.angle_beta   90.00
_cell.angle_gamma   90.00
#
_symmetry.space_group_name_H-M   'P 1'
#
loop_
_entity.id
_entity.type
_entity.pdbx_description
1 polymer ?
#
loop_
_entity_poly.entity_id
_entity_poly.type
_entity_poly.pdbx_seq_one_letter_code
_entity_poly.pdbx_strand_id
1 'polypeptide(L)'
;MIIDPSIFRDYDIRAVAGKQLDEEGLVRVAQAIIRLFNPKRVQIGHDMRVTSPRFHQLFIETFLNSGIDVFDLGLLSTDMLFYAAGIYDEDLSITISASHNPPEYNGIKMAKKGSLPVNEISKIKDLAISSQDLEVKSDKKGTLQKRDIMQGWINHILKFIDVPKMKPFKVVSDTGNGMAGYYLPILEEKLPWKVTQLFYKLDGTFPNHVPSPIEEKNRIDCTNKVKELNADFGLVFDGDGDRVFMIDEKGRTLSGTIMTAIIAENILKNKPGATILYNAIVGRIVPEIIQKNGGKPLRVRVGYTLIKKAMRDNDADFCGEHSGHYFFKENFFADSAIIAALIVAELMSVKNKKLSEFYDEYNKYFDSGEINFTVQDKERIMKSLEQEYKPIAKSTDWLDGISVWFDNFWFNVRPSNTEPLLRLNIEANTSTILEEKVKELVLKIEKMGGKEKILKMNTNLDKMEIGKALELFPEQIKTAFDQAIKSNIPKFDFDSVVISGMGGSSNAGKIIESLILADFNKPFVVFNDYGLPNWVNQNTLVVLNSYSGNTEETLSAYEAVKKVNAKIIGVTTGGKLAELIASGEIKGAIVKAGDTNPSGYPKSGLGLSFGALFGSLIKAGVLIFTQDDLFNSLKELEEIRKLWNVKEVAKEFEKKIPVLFSSKQLLGPLNAGRNAICEIGRTFTLFFDFPEINHVLIEATLKPDFVKEKVKYLFFESEFDHPRIKLRYKITKKIFDTQGLSYQSYMLQGKDRLTQVLEIPHYCAWLGFYLSMLEGVDPGPEPWIIELKNLLSQPVH
;
A
#
# COMPACT_ATOMS: atom_id res chain seq x y z
N MET A 1 -16.23 8.52 -33.58
CA MET A 1 -15.82 9.63 -32.71
C MET A 1 -16.31 9.41 -31.30
N ILE A 2 -15.38 9.34 -30.35
CA ILE A 2 -15.59 9.17 -28.93
C ILE A 2 -14.93 10.36 -28.23
N ILE A 3 -15.72 11.15 -27.51
CA ILE A 3 -15.26 12.24 -26.65
C ILE A 3 -16.10 12.17 -25.37
N ASP A 4 -15.54 11.59 -24.31
CA ASP A 4 -16.14 11.62 -22.99
C ASP A 4 -15.99 13.04 -22.39
N PRO A 5 -17.08 13.76 -22.09
CA PRO A 5 -17.01 15.14 -21.58
C PRO A 5 -16.25 15.30 -20.26
N SER A 6 -15.99 14.21 -19.53
CA SER A 6 -15.23 14.20 -18.27
C SER A 6 -13.71 14.28 -18.45
N ILE A 7 -13.19 14.10 -19.68
CA ILE A 7 -11.74 14.18 -19.96
C ILE A 7 -11.21 15.61 -19.86
N PHE A 8 -12.08 16.61 -20.01
CA PHE A 8 -11.77 18.02 -19.89
C PHE A 8 -11.80 18.41 -18.41
N ARG A 9 -10.61 18.46 -17.81
CA ARG A 9 -10.42 18.79 -16.40
C ARG A 9 -10.26 20.30 -16.23
N ASP A 10 -9.93 20.74 -15.02
CA ASP A 10 -9.80 22.17 -14.71
C ASP A 10 -8.70 22.87 -15.53
N TYR A 11 -7.61 22.15 -15.84
CA TYR A 11 -6.40 22.75 -16.42
C TYR A 11 -5.73 21.95 -17.54
N ASP A 12 -6.15 20.70 -17.77
CA ASP A 12 -5.65 19.86 -18.84
C ASP A 12 -6.74 18.93 -19.38
N ILE A 13 -6.43 18.22 -20.47
CA ILE A 13 -7.28 17.16 -21.01
C ILE A 13 -6.58 15.83 -20.74
N ARG A 14 -7.27 14.86 -20.13
CA ARG A 14 -6.73 13.50 -19.90
C ARG A 14 -7.78 12.43 -20.12
N ALA A 15 -7.42 11.42 -20.88
CA ALA A 15 -8.31 10.36 -21.31
C ALA A 15 -7.60 9.00 -21.34
N VAL A 16 -8.34 7.92 -21.08
CA VAL A 16 -7.91 6.59 -21.52
C VAL A 16 -8.05 6.51 -23.04
N ALA A 17 -6.92 6.37 -23.73
CA ALA A 17 -6.88 6.38 -25.20
C ALA A 17 -7.72 5.23 -25.78
N GLY A 18 -8.52 5.52 -26.81
CA GLY A 18 -9.43 4.57 -27.46
C GLY A 18 -10.71 4.24 -26.69
N LYS A 19 -10.81 4.59 -25.40
CA LYS A 19 -12.02 4.37 -24.57
C LYS A 19 -12.79 5.65 -24.26
N GLN A 20 -12.07 6.69 -23.87
CA GLN A 20 -12.65 8.01 -23.53
C GLN A 20 -12.37 9.07 -24.60
N LEU A 21 -11.32 8.84 -25.41
CA LEU A 21 -10.94 9.69 -26.52
C LEU A 21 -10.34 8.81 -27.63
N ASP A 22 -11.00 8.73 -28.78
CA ASP A 22 -10.49 8.07 -29.99
C ASP A 22 -9.76 9.07 -30.92
N GLU A 23 -9.19 8.59 -32.02
CA GLU A 23 -8.44 9.44 -32.96
C GLU A 23 -9.32 10.52 -33.63
N GLU A 24 -10.55 10.19 -34.00
CA GLU A 24 -11.51 11.17 -34.54
C GLU A 24 -11.84 12.25 -33.50
N GLY A 25 -12.03 11.84 -32.24
CA GLY A 25 -12.29 12.75 -31.13
C GLY A 25 -11.08 13.65 -30.86
N LEU A 26 -9.87 13.12 -31.01
CA LEU A 26 -8.64 13.89 -30.88
C LEU A 26 -8.52 14.98 -31.96
N VAL A 27 -8.80 14.66 -33.23
CA VAL A 27 -8.85 15.64 -34.33
C VAL A 27 -9.90 16.72 -34.04
N ARG A 28 -11.06 16.31 -33.54
CA ARG A 28 -12.13 17.23 -33.13
C ARG A 28 -11.70 18.17 -32.00
N VAL A 29 -10.94 17.68 -31.03
CA VAL A 29 -10.35 18.51 -29.97
C VAL A 29 -9.35 19.51 -30.55
N ALA A 30 -8.48 19.08 -31.47
CA ALA A 30 -7.55 19.99 -32.15
C ALA A 30 -8.30 21.08 -32.94
N GLN A 31 -9.37 20.74 -33.66
CA GLN A 31 -10.22 21.73 -34.34
C GLN A 31 -10.88 22.70 -33.35
N ALA A 32 -11.34 22.23 -32.19
CA ALA A 32 -11.89 23.10 -31.16
C ALA A 32 -10.84 24.08 -30.61
N ILE A 33 -9.60 23.63 -30.39
CA ILE A 33 -8.48 24.48 -29.99
C ILE A 33 -8.20 25.53 -31.07
N ILE A 34 -8.11 25.12 -32.34
CA ILE A 34 -7.90 26.02 -33.48
C ILE A 34 -9.00 27.08 -33.55
N ARG A 35 -10.27 26.67 -33.47
CA ARG A 35 -11.42 27.56 -33.56
C ARG A 35 -11.46 28.58 -32.41
N LEU A 36 -11.08 28.15 -31.22
CA LEU A 36 -11.12 28.98 -30.02
C LEU A 36 -10.01 30.03 -30.00
N PHE A 37 -8.78 29.64 -30.33
CA PHE A 37 -7.61 30.51 -30.21
C PHE A 37 -7.19 31.19 -31.51
N ASN A 38 -7.60 30.65 -32.66
CA ASN A 38 -7.22 31.10 -34.00
C ASN A 38 -5.71 31.39 -34.14
N PRO A 39 -4.82 30.44 -33.76
CA PRO A 39 -3.39 30.68 -33.78
C PRO A 39 -2.86 30.71 -35.22
N LYS A 40 -1.81 31.48 -35.45
CA LYS A 40 -1.07 31.49 -36.73
C LYS A 40 0.12 30.55 -36.71
N ARG A 41 0.76 30.42 -35.55
CA ARG A 41 1.93 29.57 -35.33
C ARG A 41 1.78 28.82 -34.01
N VAL A 42 2.04 27.52 -34.03
CA VAL A 42 2.04 26.67 -32.84
C VAL A 42 3.31 25.85 -32.75
N GLN A 43 3.65 25.41 -31.55
CA GLN A 43 4.70 24.43 -31.34
C GLN A 43 4.16 23.22 -30.59
N ILE A 44 4.50 22.02 -31.06
CA ILE A 44 3.88 20.78 -30.61
C ILE A 44 4.96 19.73 -30.34
N GLY A 45 4.94 19.14 -29.15
CA GLY A 45 5.75 17.96 -28.82
C GLY A 45 4.93 16.91 -28.08
N HIS A 46 5.62 15.88 -27.58
CA HIS A 46 4.96 14.77 -26.90
C HIS A 46 5.88 14.01 -25.93
N ASP A 47 5.28 13.26 -25.01
CA ASP A 47 5.98 12.30 -24.17
C ASP A 47 6.20 10.95 -24.88
N MET A 48 6.85 10.00 -24.21
CA MET A 48 7.21 8.67 -24.74
C MET A 48 6.08 7.63 -24.68
N ARG A 49 4.83 8.00 -24.36
CA ARG A 49 3.73 7.03 -24.30
C ARG A 49 3.49 6.37 -25.65
N VAL A 50 3.00 5.12 -25.62
CA VAL A 50 2.76 4.32 -26.83
C VAL A 50 1.83 5.03 -27.82
N THR A 51 0.84 5.77 -27.32
CA THR A 51 -0.15 6.49 -28.14
C THR A 51 0.30 7.89 -28.56
N SER A 52 1.33 8.45 -27.91
CA SER A 52 1.77 9.84 -28.12
C SER A 52 2.25 10.14 -29.54
N PRO A 53 3.07 9.30 -30.20
CA PRO A 53 3.50 9.56 -31.58
C PRO A 53 2.33 9.71 -32.57
N ARG A 54 1.30 8.87 -32.44
CA ARG A 54 0.12 8.93 -33.31
C ARG A 54 -0.72 10.17 -33.04
N PHE A 55 -0.91 10.50 -31.76
CA PHE A 55 -1.68 11.67 -31.34
C PHE A 55 -1.01 12.97 -31.75
N HIS A 56 0.31 13.04 -31.61
CA HIS A 56 1.15 14.15 -32.05
C HIS A 56 1.04 14.38 -33.56
N GLN A 57 1.14 13.31 -34.36
CA GLN A 57 0.96 13.39 -35.81
C GLN A 57 -0.42 13.94 -36.19
N LEU A 58 -1.49 13.44 -35.57
CA LEU A 58 -2.86 13.91 -35.82
C LEU A 58 -3.03 15.40 -35.49
N PHE A 59 -2.42 15.87 -34.40
CA PHE A 59 -2.38 17.28 -34.06
C PHE A 59 -1.66 18.09 -35.15
N ILE A 60 -0.43 17.70 -35.52
CA ILE A 60 0.32 18.39 -36.58
C ILE A 60 -0.51 18.48 -37.86
N GLU A 61 -1.06 17.37 -38.34
CA GLU A 61 -1.84 17.32 -39.57
C GLU A 61 -3.07 18.24 -39.51
N THR A 62 -3.78 18.24 -38.38
CA THR A 62 -4.98 19.07 -38.20
C THR A 62 -4.64 20.56 -38.26
N PHE A 63 -3.58 20.99 -37.57
CA PHE A 63 -3.17 22.40 -37.57
C PHE A 63 -2.64 22.84 -38.95
N LEU A 64 -1.82 22.01 -39.61
CA LEU A 64 -1.31 22.31 -40.96
C LEU A 64 -2.43 22.42 -42.00
N ASN A 65 -3.42 21.52 -41.95
CA ASN A 65 -4.55 21.55 -42.88
C ASN A 65 -5.45 22.77 -42.65
N SER A 66 -5.45 23.36 -41.45
CA SER A 66 -6.11 24.63 -41.15
C SER A 66 -5.27 25.88 -41.47
N GLY A 67 -4.13 25.72 -42.16
CA GLY A 67 -3.28 26.85 -42.60
C GLY A 67 -2.38 27.42 -41.50
N ILE A 68 -2.17 26.68 -40.42
CA ILE A 68 -1.40 27.13 -39.25
C ILE A 68 0.00 26.54 -39.33
N ASP A 69 1.02 27.38 -39.14
CA ASP A 69 2.41 26.92 -39.13
C ASP A 69 2.70 26.14 -37.83
N VAL A 70 3.40 25.02 -37.96
CA VAL A 70 3.72 24.12 -36.85
C VAL A 70 5.23 23.97 -36.69
N PHE A 71 5.71 24.28 -35.49
CA PHE A 71 7.05 23.92 -35.04
C PHE A 71 7.00 22.59 -34.28
N ASP A 72 7.48 21.54 -34.93
CA ASP A 72 7.57 20.21 -34.34
C ASP A 72 8.77 20.13 -33.40
N LEU A 73 8.48 19.99 -32.10
CA LEU A 73 9.47 19.86 -31.03
C LEU A 73 9.84 18.39 -30.74
N GLY A 74 9.12 17.43 -31.33
CA GLY A 74 9.32 15.99 -31.10
C GLY A 74 9.13 15.59 -29.62
N LEU A 75 10.03 14.72 -29.14
CA LEU A 75 10.06 14.26 -27.74
C LEU A 75 10.48 15.41 -26.81
N LEU A 76 9.72 15.65 -25.74
CA LEU A 76 10.06 16.62 -24.71
C LEU A 76 9.37 16.32 -23.36
N SER A 77 9.99 16.76 -22.26
CA SER A 77 9.33 16.85 -20.96
C SER A 77 8.39 18.05 -20.90
N THR A 78 7.41 18.03 -20.00
CA THR A 78 6.43 19.13 -19.90
C THR A 78 7.09 20.47 -19.54
N ASP A 79 8.16 20.48 -18.75
CA ASP A 79 8.89 21.71 -18.43
C ASP A 79 9.69 22.27 -19.62
N MET A 80 10.19 21.42 -20.53
CA MET A 80 10.75 21.84 -21.82
C MET A 80 9.69 22.55 -22.69
N LEU A 81 8.42 22.10 -22.68
CA LEU A 81 7.34 22.81 -23.37
C LEU A 81 7.16 24.22 -22.82
N PHE A 82 7.15 24.37 -21.50
CA PHE A 82 6.96 25.67 -20.86
C PHE A 82 8.14 26.62 -21.08
N TYR A 83 9.36 26.10 -21.15
CA TYR A 83 10.53 26.85 -21.61
C TYR A 83 10.35 27.33 -23.05
N ALA A 84 9.94 26.44 -23.96
CA ALA A 84 9.70 26.80 -25.35
C ALA A 84 8.61 27.88 -25.45
N ALA A 85 7.53 27.77 -24.65
CA ALA A 85 6.46 28.77 -24.59
C ALA A 85 6.95 30.13 -24.06
N GLY A 86 7.99 30.14 -23.23
CA GLY A 86 8.58 31.34 -22.66
C GLY A 86 9.57 32.05 -23.60
N ILE A 87 10.33 31.29 -24.40
CA ILE A 87 11.41 31.81 -25.26
C ILE A 87 10.93 32.15 -26.67
N TYR A 88 10.06 31.31 -27.25
CA TYR A 88 9.64 31.45 -28.64
C TYR A 88 8.34 32.25 -28.78
N ASP A 89 8.15 32.85 -29.95
CA ASP A 89 7.08 33.79 -30.25
C ASP A 89 5.81 33.10 -30.79
N GLU A 90 5.52 31.89 -30.30
CA GLU A 90 4.45 31.07 -30.88
C GLU A 90 3.16 31.23 -30.07
N ASP A 91 2.01 31.25 -30.76
CA ASP A 91 0.73 31.60 -30.14
C ASP A 91 0.32 30.56 -29.08
N LEU A 92 0.57 29.28 -29.39
CA LEU A 92 0.31 28.15 -28.51
C LEU A 92 1.47 27.15 -28.51
N SER A 93 1.73 26.59 -27.32
CA SER A 93 2.62 25.46 -27.10
C SER A 93 1.80 24.31 -26.56
N ILE A 94 1.88 23.14 -27.19
CA ILE A 94 1.05 21.97 -26.89
C ILE A 94 1.97 20.76 -26.66
N THR A 95 1.74 20.01 -25.59
CA THR A 95 2.35 18.67 -25.44
C THR A 95 1.28 17.60 -25.27
N ILE A 96 1.51 16.47 -25.93
CA ILE A 96 0.72 15.25 -25.76
C ILE A 96 1.35 14.44 -24.61
N SER A 97 0.68 14.40 -23.47
CA SER A 97 1.14 13.74 -22.25
C SER A 97 0.00 13.54 -21.26
N ALA A 98 0.04 12.43 -20.51
CA ALA A 98 -0.80 12.21 -19.32
C ALA A 98 -0.01 12.19 -18.00
N SER A 99 1.20 12.76 -17.98
CA SER A 99 2.02 12.90 -16.77
C SER A 99 2.25 11.55 -16.06
N HIS A 100 1.90 11.40 -14.79
CA HIS A 100 2.05 10.16 -14.01
C HIS A 100 0.96 9.10 -14.21
N ASN A 101 -0.05 9.33 -15.05
CA ASN A 101 -1.13 8.35 -15.19
C ASN A 101 -0.62 7.01 -15.77
N PRO A 102 -1.33 5.89 -15.52
CA PRO A 102 -0.99 4.57 -16.10
C PRO A 102 -0.78 4.59 -17.63
N PRO A 103 -0.12 3.56 -18.22
CA PRO A 103 0.25 3.52 -19.64
C PRO A 103 -0.88 3.82 -20.63
N GLU A 104 -2.10 3.37 -20.33
CA GLU A 104 -3.28 3.50 -21.18
C GLU A 104 -3.83 4.93 -21.29
N TYR A 105 -3.39 5.83 -20.41
CA TYR A 105 -3.80 7.23 -20.46
C TYR A 105 -2.95 8.04 -21.43
N ASN A 106 -3.56 9.05 -22.04
CA ASN A 106 -2.86 10.16 -22.67
C ASN A 106 -3.63 11.47 -22.45
N GLY A 107 -3.08 12.60 -22.87
CA GLY A 107 -3.64 13.90 -22.56
C GLY A 107 -3.02 15.03 -23.36
N ILE A 108 -3.49 16.24 -23.09
CA ILE A 108 -3.06 17.47 -23.75
C ILE A 108 -2.83 18.52 -22.67
N LYS A 109 -1.59 19.02 -22.57
CA LYS A 109 -1.23 20.21 -21.80
C LYS A 109 -0.89 21.35 -22.76
N MET A 110 -1.25 22.57 -22.40
CA MET A 110 -1.07 23.74 -23.26
C MET A 110 -0.61 24.96 -22.47
N ALA A 111 0.12 25.83 -23.17
CA ALA A 111 0.45 27.18 -22.72
C ALA A 111 0.37 28.15 -23.90
N LYS A 112 0.01 29.41 -23.62
CA LYS A 112 0.13 30.51 -24.60
C LYS A 112 1.54 31.11 -24.51
N LYS A 113 1.90 31.94 -25.49
CA LYS A 113 3.13 32.75 -25.49
C LYS A 113 3.45 33.35 -24.10
N GLY A 114 4.70 33.26 -23.68
CA GLY A 114 5.17 33.68 -22.35
C GLY A 114 4.86 32.68 -21.23
N SER A 115 4.62 31.41 -21.59
CA SER A 115 4.18 30.34 -20.69
C SER A 115 2.91 30.69 -19.90
N LEU A 116 2.01 31.46 -20.54
CA LEU A 116 0.74 31.86 -19.93
C LEU A 116 -0.21 30.65 -19.86
N PRO A 117 -0.97 30.50 -18.76
CA PRO A 117 -1.90 29.38 -18.61
C PRO A 117 -3.05 29.46 -19.63
N VAL A 118 -3.51 28.29 -20.07
CA VAL A 118 -4.77 28.12 -20.82
C VAL A 118 -5.88 27.79 -19.83
N ASN A 119 -6.79 28.74 -19.60
CA ASN A 119 -7.91 28.59 -18.66
C ASN A 119 -9.23 28.28 -19.35
N GLU A 120 -9.21 28.14 -20.68
CA GLU A 120 -10.39 27.99 -21.52
C GLU A 120 -10.73 26.52 -21.83
N ILE A 121 -10.28 25.56 -21.01
CA ILE A 121 -10.53 24.12 -21.21
C ILE A 121 -12.02 23.80 -21.30
N SER A 122 -12.87 24.46 -20.48
CA SER A 122 -14.33 24.30 -20.59
C SER A 122 -14.88 24.80 -21.93
N LYS A 123 -14.29 25.85 -22.54
CA LYS A 123 -14.73 26.33 -23.86
C LYS A 123 -14.30 25.38 -24.97
N ILE A 124 -13.12 24.77 -24.83
CA ILE A 124 -12.67 23.70 -25.75
C ILE A 124 -13.64 22.52 -25.66
N LYS A 125 -14.02 22.11 -24.45
CA LYS A 125 -15.03 21.09 -24.22
C LYS A 125 -16.33 21.41 -24.94
N ASP A 126 -16.90 22.59 -24.68
CA ASP A 126 -18.20 23.00 -25.23
C ASP A 126 -18.19 22.99 -26.76
N LEU A 127 -17.10 23.45 -27.38
CA LEU A 127 -16.90 23.39 -28.82
C LEU A 127 -16.78 21.94 -29.30
N ALA A 128 -15.87 21.16 -28.71
CA ALA A 128 -15.55 19.80 -29.14
C ALA A 128 -16.77 18.87 -29.14
N ILE A 129 -17.65 18.99 -28.13
CA ILE A 129 -18.89 18.18 -28.01
C ILE A 129 -20.09 18.78 -28.73
N SER A 130 -19.98 19.99 -29.28
CA SER A 130 -21.08 20.62 -30.03
C SER A 130 -21.30 19.96 -31.39
N SER A 131 -22.49 20.19 -31.96
CA SER A 131 -22.83 19.83 -33.34
C SER A 131 -22.32 20.83 -34.39
N GLN A 132 -21.57 21.87 -33.98
CA GLN A 132 -21.08 22.89 -34.92
C GLN A 132 -20.00 22.31 -35.83
N ASP A 133 -19.94 22.75 -37.09
CA ASP A 133 -18.76 22.50 -37.90
C ASP A 133 -17.59 23.33 -37.35
N LEU A 134 -16.51 22.66 -36.95
CA LEU A 134 -15.31 23.30 -36.40
C LEU A 134 -14.15 23.26 -37.40
N GLU A 135 -14.35 22.65 -38.58
CA GLU A 135 -13.31 22.58 -39.59
C GLU A 135 -12.96 24.00 -40.06
N VAL A 136 -11.72 24.42 -39.82
CA VAL A 136 -11.19 25.66 -40.36
C VAL A 136 -10.52 25.31 -41.68
N LYS A 137 -11.19 25.61 -42.79
CA LYS A 137 -10.67 25.43 -44.15
C LYS A 137 -9.71 26.56 -44.50
N SER A 138 -8.57 26.18 -45.08
CA SER A 138 -7.60 27.11 -45.65
C SER A 138 -7.21 26.64 -47.04
N ASP A 139 -7.12 27.57 -48.00
CA ASP A 139 -6.64 27.28 -49.36
C ASP A 139 -5.14 26.99 -49.41
N LYS A 140 -4.41 27.30 -48.33
CA LYS A 140 -2.98 27.04 -48.17
C LYS A 140 -2.74 26.22 -46.91
N LYS A 141 -2.01 25.11 -47.04
CA LYS A 141 -1.49 24.38 -45.88
C LYS A 141 -0.43 25.22 -45.16
N GLY A 142 -0.41 25.11 -43.84
CA GLY A 142 0.66 25.68 -43.02
C GLY A 142 2.02 25.02 -43.31
N THR A 143 3.09 25.59 -42.77
CA THR A 143 4.44 25.06 -42.89
C THR A 143 4.80 24.21 -41.66
N LEU A 144 5.51 23.11 -41.87
CA LEU A 144 6.06 22.27 -40.81
C LEU A 144 7.56 22.51 -40.68
N GLN A 145 8.03 22.86 -39.49
CA GLN A 145 9.44 23.06 -39.20
C GLN A 145 9.84 22.26 -37.96
N LYS A 146 10.86 21.42 -38.06
CA LYS A 146 11.44 20.76 -36.88
C LYS A 146 12.29 21.74 -36.10
N ARG A 147 12.19 21.71 -34.77
CA ARG A 147 12.97 22.57 -33.88
C ARG A 147 13.47 21.78 -32.67
N ASP A 148 14.79 21.60 -32.59
CA ASP A 148 15.45 21.07 -31.41
C ASP A 148 15.68 22.19 -30.38
N ILE A 149 15.20 21.98 -29.16
CA ILE A 149 15.29 22.92 -28.04
C ILE A 149 16.19 22.41 -26.91
N MET A 150 16.71 21.19 -27.01
CA MET A 150 17.39 20.48 -25.92
C MET A 150 18.56 21.27 -25.35
N GLN A 151 19.52 21.67 -26.19
CA GLN A 151 20.71 22.38 -25.72
C GLN A 151 20.37 23.78 -25.16
N GLY A 152 19.39 24.47 -25.77
CA GLY A 152 18.91 25.76 -25.28
C GLY A 152 18.27 25.64 -23.90
N TRP A 153 17.47 24.59 -23.69
CA TRP A 153 16.85 24.28 -22.41
C TRP A 153 17.86 23.87 -21.34
N ILE A 154 18.82 22.99 -21.66
CA ILE A 154 19.92 22.62 -20.75
C ILE A 154 20.70 23.86 -20.30
N ASN A 155 21.03 24.76 -21.24
CA ASN A 155 21.71 26.01 -20.91
C ASN A 155 20.85 26.95 -20.06
N HIS A 156 19.53 26.89 -20.18
CA HIS A 156 18.60 27.68 -19.36
C HIS A 156 18.51 27.14 -17.93
N ILE A 157 18.32 25.83 -17.74
CA ILE A 157 18.23 25.24 -16.40
C ILE A 157 19.53 25.42 -15.60
N LEU A 158 20.69 25.40 -16.27
CA LEU A 158 21.98 25.61 -15.62
C LEU A 158 22.20 27.06 -15.15
N LYS A 159 21.40 28.04 -15.58
CA LYS A 159 21.49 29.43 -15.07
C LYS A 159 20.98 29.58 -13.64
N PHE A 160 20.23 28.60 -13.13
CA PHE A 160 19.66 28.61 -11.79
C PHE A 160 20.65 28.21 -10.70
N ILE A 161 21.84 27.73 -11.09
CA ILE A 161 22.89 27.26 -10.18
C ILE A 161 24.27 27.71 -10.64
N ASP A 162 25.23 27.75 -9.72
CA ASP A 162 26.65 27.94 -10.02
C ASP A 162 27.38 26.59 -10.03
N VAL A 163 27.46 25.95 -11.20
CA VAL A 163 28.05 24.61 -11.38
C VAL A 163 29.46 24.49 -10.76
N PRO A 164 30.38 25.46 -10.93
CA PRO A 164 31.67 25.47 -10.23
C PRO A 164 31.62 25.33 -8.70
N LYS A 165 30.54 25.73 -8.04
CA LYS A 165 30.35 25.57 -6.58
C LYS A 165 29.82 24.19 -6.20
N MET A 166 29.39 23.37 -7.17
CA MET A 166 28.86 22.04 -6.90
C MET A 166 29.98 21.06 -6.57
N LYS A 167 29.75 20.28 -5.51
CA LYS A 167 30.62 19.14 -5.17
C LYS A 167 30.38 17.97 -6.09
N PRO A 168 31.37 17.07 -6.21
CA PRO A 168 31.12 15.79 -6.82
C PRO A 168 30.20 14.94 -5.94
N PHE A 169 29.02 14.60 -6.47
CA PHE A 169 28.05 13.76 -5.77
C PHE A 169 27.89 12.40 -6.45
N LYS A 170 27.69 11.35 -5.66
CA LYS A 170 27.14 10.08 -6.10
C LYS A 170 25.63 10.19 -6.06
N VAL A 171 24.98 10.09 -7.21
CA VAL A 171 23.54 10.27 -7.33
C VAL A 171 22.94 8.98 -7.87
N VAL A 172 21.81 8.54 -7.30
CA VAL A 172 20.95 7.55 -7.96
C VAL A 172 19.80 8.30 -8.60
N SER A 173 19.54 8.08 -9.87
CA SER A 173 18.47 8.79 -10.58
C SER A 173 17.52 7.79 -11.20
N ASP A 174 16.25 7.88 -10.82
CA ASP A 174 15.16 7.05 -11.27
C ASP A 174 14.19 7.88 -12.11
N THR A 175 14.10 7.51 -13.39
CA THR A 175 13.23 8.20 -14.33
C THR A 175 11.93 7.44 -14.59
N GLY A 176 11.73 6.25 -14.02
CA GLY A 176 10.54 5.43 -14.22
C GLY A 176 10.16 5.24 -15.70
N ASN A 177 11.15 5.11 -16.59
CA ASN A 177 10.98 5.08 -18.06
C ASN A 177 10.37 6.34 -18.69
N GLY A 178 10.26 7.42 -17.91
CA GLY A 178 9.72 8.74 -18.22
C GLY A 178 10.67 9.68 -18.95
N MET A 179 10.15 10.87 -19.27
CA MET A 179 10.85 11.89 -20.06
C MET A 179 12.10 12.47 -19.39
N ALA A 180 12.28 12.29 -18.08
CA ALA A 180 13.54 12.63 -17.44
C ALA A 180 14.73 11.84 -18.03
N GLY A 181 14.51 10.59 -18.46
CA GLY A 181 15.54 9.77 -19.13
C GLY A 181 15.98 10.32 -20.50
N TYR A 182 15.22 11.25 -21.08
CA TYR A 182 15.54 11.88 -22.35
C TYR A 182 16.60 12.97 -22.21
N TYR A 183 16.51 13.82 -21.18
CA TYR A 183 17.39 14.97 -21.01
C TYR A 183 18.52 14.75 -19.99
N LEU A 184 18.33 13.86 -19.00
CA LEU A 184 19.30 13.66 -17.93
C LEU A 184 20.69 13.21 -18.43
N PRO A 185 20.83 12.31 -19.43
CA PRO A 185 22.15 11.96 -19.95
C PRO A 185 22.96 13.18 -20.42
N ILE A 186 22.32 14.17 -21.02
CA ILE A 186 22.98 15.39 -21.53
C ILE A 186 23.31 16.34 -20.37
N LEU A 187 22.42 16.44 -19.38
CA LEU A 187 22.65 17.26 -18.20
C LEU A 187 23.78 16.71 -17.32
N GLU A 188 23.84 15.40 -17.15
CA GLU A 188 24.84 14.70 -16.34
C GLU A 188 26.27 14.99 -16.78
N GLU A 189 26.50 15.11 -18.09
CA GLU A 189 27.81 15.49 -18.66
C GLU A 189 28.25 16.90 -18.27
N LYS A 190 27.32 17.76 -17.83
CA LYS A 190 27.59 19.14 -17.41
C LYS A 190 27.75 19.29 -15.91
N LEU A 191 27.48 18.24 -15.14
CA LEU A 191 27.52 18.26 -13.68
C LEU A 191 28.70 17.42 -13.17
N PRO A 192 29.31 17.77 -12.02
CA PRO A 192 30.37 16.96 -11.42
C PRO A 192 29.83 15.65 -10.78
N TRP A 193 28.71 15.10 -11.27
CA TRP A 193 28.02 13.99 -10.64
C TRP A 193 28.45 12.65 -11.20
N LYS A 194 28.49 11.64 -10.34
CA LYS A 194 28.56 10.23 -10.74
C LYS A 194 27.17 9.62 -10.56
N VAL A 195 26.44 9.53 -11.66
CA VAL A 195 25.03 9.07 -11.63
C VAL A 195 24.94 7.57 -11.87
N THR A 196 24.19 6.89 -11.02
CA THR A 196 23.68 5.54 -11.25
C THR A 196 22.27 5.67 -11.81
N GLN A 197 22.11 5.27 -13.07
CA GLN A 197 20.87 5.42 -13.83
C GLN A 197 19.93 4.24 -13.55
N LEU A 198 18.70 4.54 -13.13
CA LEU A 198 17.60 3.59 -13.00
C LEU A 198 16.51 3.96 -14.02
N PHE A 199 16.17 2.99 -14.86
CA PHE A 199 15.04 3.05 -15.79
C PHE A 199 15.09 4.21 -16.82
N TYR A 200 16.28 4.61 -17.28
CA TYR A 200 16.49 5.71 -18.24
C TYR A 200 15.95 5.45 -19.65
N LYS A 201 15.85 4.18 -20.04
CA LYS A 201 15.31 3.83 -21.36
C LYS A 201 13.85 4.23 -21.42
N LEU A 202 13.52 5.17 -22.33
CA LEU A 202 12.16 5.60 -22.58
C LEU A 202 11.29 4.40 -22.97
N ASP A 203 10.22 4.17 -22.21
CA ASP A 203 9.27 3.10 -22.45
C ASP A 203 7.89 3.49 -21.90
N GLY A 204 6.99 3.86 -22.81
CA GLY A 204 5.62 4.27 -22.49
C GLY A 204 4.72 3.18 -21.90
N THR A 205 5.21 1.93 -21.79
CA THR A 205 4.50 0.84 -21.09
C THR A 205 4.79 0.82 -19.58
N PHE A 206 5.76 1.62 -19.11
CA PHE A 206 6.17 1.72 -17.70
C PHE A 206 6.45 0.34 -17.06
N PRO A 207 7.41 -0.44 -17.60
CA PRO A 207 7.58 -1.85 -17.24
C PRO A 207 8.11 -2.09 -15.82
N ASN A 208 8.66 -1.07 -15.14
CA ASN A 208 9.26 -1.22 -13.81
C ASN A 208 8.27 -0.82 -12.71
N HIS A 209 7.82 0.43 -12.72
CA HIS A 209 6.77 0.94 -11.84
C HIS A 209 6.05 2.11 -12.52
N VAL A 210 4.87 2.48 -12.00
CA VAL A 210 4.17 3.69 -12.46
C VAL A 210 5.04 4.91 -12.13
N PRO A 211 5.20 5.90 -13.02
CA PRO A 211 6.07 7.05 -12.77
C PRO A 211 5.34 8.11 -11.95
N SER A 212 4.95 7.73 -10.73
CA SER A 212 4.27 8.58 -9.75
C SER A 212 5.12 8.66 -8.48
N PRO A 213 6.12 9.57 -8.42
CA PRO A 213 7.12 9.59 -7.35
C PRO A 213 6.54 10.02 -6.00
N ILE A 214 5.32 10.56 -5.94
CA ILE A 214 4.63 10.85 -4.68
C ILE A 214 4.20 9.58 -3.94
N GLU A 215 3.99 8.48 -4.65
CA GLU A 215 3.64 7.17 -4.06
C GLU A 215 4.91 6.45 -3.60
N GLU A 216 4.95 6.05 -2.33
CA GLU A 216 6.14 5.45 -1.71
C GLU A 216 6.66 4.21 -2.41
N LYS A 217 5.75 3.33 -2.85
CA LYS A 217 6.12 2.09 -3.58
C LYS A 217 6.95 2.36 -4.85
N ASN A 218 6.75 3.50 -5.50
CA ASN A 218 7.46 3.86 -6.75
C ASN A 218 8.82 4.51 -6.46
N ARG A 219 9.22 4.62 -5.18
CA ARG A 219 10.53 5.15 -4.76
C ARG A 219 11.45 4.06 -4.18
N ILE A 220 10.95 2.83 -4.02
CA ILE A 220 11.64 1.76 -3.30
C ILE A 220 12.96 1.39 -4.00
N ASP A 221 12.95 1.26 -5.33
CA ASP A 221 14.14 0.89 -6.09
C ASP A 221 15.26 1.92 -5.95
N CYS A 222 14.93 3.21 -6.14
CA CYS A 222 15.86 4.31 -5.91
C CYS A 222 16.35 4.34 -4.45
N THR A 223 15.44 4.20 -3.48
CA THR A 223 15.77 4.19 -2.04
C THR A 223 16.76 3.08 -1.67
N ASN A 224 16.50 1.87 -2.16
CA ASN A 224 17.36 0.72 -1.92
C ASN A 224 18.72 0.91 -2.56
N LYS A 225 18.75 1.40 -3.81
CA LYS A 225 20.00 1.62 -4.53
C LYS A 225 20.84 2.75 -3.91
N VAL A 226 20.21 3.81 -3.38
CA VAL A 226 20.89 4.87 -2.62
C VAL A 226 21.63 4.28 -1.43
N LYS A 227 20.95 3.43 -0.63
CA LYS A 227 21.55 2.76 0.54
C LYS A 227 22.66 1.79 0.13
N GLU A 228 22.40 0.96 -0.88
CA GLU A 228 23.35 -0.03 -1.40
C GLU A 228 24.67 0.62 -1.84
N LEU A 229 24.58 1.72 -2.58
CA LEU A 229 25.76 2.39 -3.15
C LEU A 229 26.38 3.44 -2.22
N ASN A 230 25.77 3.68 -1.05
CA ASN A 230 26.09 4.83 -0.19
C ASN A 230 26.13 6.13 -1.02
N ALA A 231 25.08 6.35 -1.82
CA ALA A 231 24.93 7.55 -2.64
C ALA A 231 24.62 8.76 -1.76
N ASP A 232 25.00 9.96 -2.19
CA ASP A 232 24.76 11.20 -1.45
C ASP A 232 23.28 11.59 -1.45
N PHE A 233 22.56 11.25 -2.53
CA PHE A 233 21.10 11.35 -2.62
C PHE A 233 20.55 10.57 -3.83
N GLY A 234 19.24 10.36 -3.82
CA GLY A 234 18.45 9.85 -4.95
C GLY A 234 17.53 10.91 -5.54
N LEU A 235 17.23 10.79 -6.83
CA LEU A 235 16.22 11.57 -7.56
C LEU A 235 15.18 10.59 -8.12
N VAL A 236 13.90 10.90 -7.96
CA VAL A 236 12.80 10.12 -8.58
C VAL A 236 11.86 11.08 -9.29
N PHE A 237 11.73 10.91 -10.61
CA PHE A 237 10.92 11.76 -11.48
C PHE A 237 9.57 11.12 -11.81
N ASP A 238 8.64 11.95 -12.25
CA ASP A 238 7.38 11.49 -12.83
C ASP A 238 7.46 11.31 -14.35
N GLY A 239 6.35 10.86 -14.96
CA GLY A 239 6.35 10.37 -16.34
C GLY A 239 6.75 11.42 -17.39
N ASP A 240 6.37 12.68 -17.19
CA ASP A 240 6.67 13.79 -18.10
C ASP A 240 7.68 14.80 -17.55
N GLY A 241 8.34 14.47 -16.43
CA GLY A 241 9.51 15.17 -15.91
C GLY A 241 9.23 16.52 -15.24
N ASP A 242 7.97 16.85 -14.93
CA ASP A 242 7.61 18.11 -14.27
C ASP A 242 7.56 18.01 -12.74
N ARG A 243 7.75 16.81 -12.17
CA ARG A 243 7.89 16.58 -10.72
C ARG A 243 9.11 15.76 -10.34
N VAL A 244 9.67 16.06 -9.15
CA VAL A 244 10.75 15.28 -8.54
C VAL A 244 10.59 15.16 -7.03
N PHE A 245 10.99 14.01 -6.51
CA PHE A 245 11.24 13.77 -5.09
C PHE A 245 12.70 13.40 -4.87
N MET A 246 13.34 14.02 -3.88
CA MET A 246 14.71 13.67 -3.49
C MET A 246 14.70 12.68 -2.33
N ILE A 247 15.66 11.75 -2.34
CA ILE A 247 15.87 10.76 -1.27
C ILE A 247 17.23 11.03 -0.64
N ASP A 248 17.31 11.20 0.67
CA ASP A 248 18.58 11.40 1.36
C ASP A 248 19.43 10.13 1.41
N GLU A 249 20.69 10.26 1.85
CA GLU A 249 21.63 9.13 1.92
C GLU A 249 21.22 8.05 2.94
N LYS A 250 20.25 8.34 3.82
CA LYS A 250 19.65 7.40 4.78
C LYS A 250 18.39 6.74 4.21
N GLY A 251 17.99 7.09 2.99
CA GLY A 251 16.80 6.59 2.31
C GLY A 251 15.49 7.24 2.75
N ARG A 252 15.51 8.45 3.30
CA ARG A 252 14.32 9.22 3.67
C ARG A 252 13.95 10.16 2.53
N THR A 253 12.68 10.19 2.16
CA THR A 253 12.20 11.07 1.09
C THR A 253 11.94 12.48 1.62
N LEU A 254 12.47 13.50 0.94
CA LEU A 254 12.06 14.88 1.15
C LEU A 254 10.71 15.10 0.48
N SER A 255 9.68 15.42 1.26
CA SER A 255 8.36 15.75 0.74
C SER A 255 8.39 17.07 -0.05
N GLY A 256 7.36 17.31 -0.87
CA GLY A 256 7.20 18.59 -1.57
C GLY A 256 7.18 19.78 -0.60
N THR A 257 6.65 19.59 0.61
CA THR A 257 6.71 20.57 1.72
C THR A 257 8.15 20.91 2.10
N ILE A 258 8.99 19.89 2.34
CA ILE A 258 10.39 20.10 2.77
C ILE A 258 11.21 20.75 1.65
N MET A 259 11.08 20.26 0.41
CA MET A 259 11.73 20.86 -0.76
C MET A 259 11.34 22.33 -0.91
N THR A 260 10.06 22.65 -0.77
CA THR A 260 9.55 24.03 -0.83
C THR A 260 10.19 24.91 0.25
N ALA A 261 10.30 24.44 1.49
CA ALA A 261 10.90 25.20 2.57
C ALA A 261 12.40 25.51 2.33
N ILE A 262 13.15 24.52 1.83
CA ILE A 262 14.58 24.67 1.51
C ILE A 262 14.78 25.71 0.40
N ILE A 263 14.03 25.59 -0.70
CA ILE A 263 14.14 26.49 -1.85
C ILE A 263 13.68 27.90 -1.47
N ALA A 264 12.61 28.02 -0.69
CA ALA A 264 12.11 29.31 -0.22
C ALA A 264 13.15 30.06 0.61
N GLU A 265 13.86 29.37 1.51
CA GLU A 265 14.95 29.98 2.28
C GLU A 265 16.07 30.49 1.36
N ASN A 266 16.45 29.73 0.34
CA ASN A 266 17.48 30.13 -0.60
C ASN A 266 17.11 31.40 -1.39
N ILE A 267 15.88 31.44 -1.90
CA ILE A 267 15.38 32.60 -2.64
C ILE A 267 15.36 33.84 -1.75
N LEU A 268 14.93 33.72 -0.49
CA LEU A 268 14.88 34.85 0.44
C LEU A 268 16.25 35.35 0.88
N LYS A 269 17.27 34.49 0.90
CA LYS A 269 18.66 34.93 1.13
C LYS A 269 19.18 35.82 0.01
N ASN A 270 18.83 35.51 -1.23
CA ASN A 270 19.24 36.30 -2.40
C ASN A 270 18.32 37.50 -2.65
N LYS A 271 17.05 37.39 -2.24
CA LYS A 271 16.02 38.42 -2.44
C LYS A 271 15.12 38.57 -1.20
N PRO A 272 15.57 39.29 -0.16
CA PRO A 272 14.76 39.57 1.02
C PRO A 272 13.43 40.26 0.64
N GLY A 273 12.34 39.89 1.31
CA GLY A 273 11.01 40.47 1.04
C GLY A 273 10.26 39.88 -0.16
N ALA A 274 10.83 38.87 -0.85
CA ALA A 274 10.17 38.18 -1.95
C ALA A 274 8.82 37.56 -1.52
N THR A 275 7.87 37.54 -2.45
CA THR A 275 6.60 36.82 -2.30
C THR A 275 6.82 35.37 -2.71
N ILE A 276 6.48 34.45 -1.82
CA ILE A 276 6.58 33.00 -2.06
C ILE A 276 5.21 32.37 -1.86
N LEU A 277 4.74 31.70 -2.91
CA LEU A 277 3.50 30.95 -2.88
C LEU A 277 3.73 29.51 -2.42
N TYR A 278 2.69 28.91 -1.87
CA TYR A 278 2.66 27.50 -1.55
C TYR A 278 1.22 26.99 -1.62
N ASN A 279 1.02 25.76 -2.07
CA ASN A 279 -0.34 25.25 -2.22
C ASN A 279 -1.02 25.00 -0.86
N ALA A 280 -2.35 24.88 -0.89
CA ALA A 280 -3.20 24.81 0.30
C ALA A 280 -2.89 23.65 1.26
N ILE A 281 -2.20 22.60 0.77
CA ILE A 281 -1.90 21.38 1.52
C ILE A 281 -0.42 21.25 1.91
N VAL A 282 0.42 22.24 1.60
CA VAL A 282 1.81 22.29 2.07
C VAL A 282 1.84 22.54 3.59
N GLY A 283 2.73 21.83 4.27
CA GLY A 283 2.85 21.84 5.73
C GLY A 283 3.32 23.17 6.33
N ARG A 284 3.08 23.36 7.64
CA ARG A 284 3.30 24.65 8.35
C ARG A 284 4.74 25.15 8.31
N ILE A 285 5.70 24.26 8.15
CA ILE A 285 7.11 24.64 8.06
C ILE A 285 7.37 25.66 6.94
N VAL A 286 6.64 25.61 5.82
CA VAL A 286 6.87 26.51 4.69
C VAL A 286 6.55 27.97 5.03
N PRO A 287 5.31 28.34 5.44
CA PRO A 287 5.04 29.72 5.81
C PRO A 287 5.90 30.21 6.99
N GLU A 288 6.23 29.34 7.95
CA GLU A 288 7.13 29.68 9.05
C GLU A 288 8.54 30.05 8.56
N ILE A 289 9.11 29.26 7.64
CA ILE A 289 10.43 29.53 7.07
C ILE A 289 10.41 30.79 6.21
N ILE A 290 9.35 31.02 5.44
CA ILE A 290 9.21 32.24 4.64
C ILE A 290 9.21 33.47 5.56
N GLN A 291 8.39 33.47 6.61
CA GLN A 291 8.31 34.58 7.57
C GLN A 291 9.62 34.77 8.34
N LYS A 292 10.23 33.68 8.81
CA LYS A 292 11.51 33.72 9.53
C LYS A 292 12.62 34.38 8.71
N ASN A 293 12.59 34.25 7.39
CA ASN A 293 13.56 34.85 6.47
C ASN A 293 13.07 36.16 5.83
N GLY A 294 12.04 36.81 6.41
CA GLY A 294 11.56 38.12 5.99
C GLY A 294 10.79 38.14 4.66
N GLY A 295 10.31 36.98 4.21
CA GLY A 295 9.49 36.84 3.00
C GLY A 295 7.99 37.02 3.25
N LYS A 296 7.22 37.04 2.16
CA LYS A 296 5.76 37.14 2.19
C LYS A 296 5.13 35.81 1.77
N PRO A 297 4.62 35.00 2.72
CA PRO A 297 3.97 33.73 2.39
C PRO A 297 2.57 33.98 1.83
N LEU A 298 2.24 33.39 0.68
CA LEU A 298 0.89 33.47 0.10
C LEU A 298 0.36 32.08 -0.24
N ARG A 299 -0.71 31.65 0.41
CA ARG A 299 -1.30 30.33 0.16
C ARG A 299 -2.16 30.38 -1.10
N VAL A 300 -2.04 29.37 -1.97
CA VAL A 300 -2.77 29.26 -3.24
C VAL A 300 -3.46 27.90 -3.36
N ARG A 301 -4.50 27.83 -4.19
CA ARG A 301 -5.19 26.56 -4.52
C ARG A 301 -4.28 25.60 -5.28
N VAL A 302 -4.53 24.31 -5.15
CA VAL A 302 -3.84 23.26 -5.94
C VAL A 302 -4.19 23.40 -7.43
N GLY A 303 -3.18 23.28 -8.30
CA GLY A 303 -3.36 23.29 -9.76
C GLY A 303 -2.40 24.24 -10.48
N TYR A 304 -1.64 23.70 -11.43
CA TYR A 304 -0.51 24.41 -12.05
C TYR A 304 -0.92 25.71 -12.79
N THR A 305 -2.10 25.76 -13.42
CA THR A 305 -2.58 26.98 -14.10
C THR A 305 -2.99 28.07 -13.11
N LEU A 306 -3.62 27.69 -11.99
CA LEU A 306 -4.00 28.60 -10.91
C LEU A 306 -2.75 29.18 -10.26
N ILE A 307 -1.73 28.37 -10.05
CA ILE A 307 -0.43 28.80 -9.52
C ILE A 307 0.27 29.75 -10.48
N LYS A 308 0.38 29.40 -11.77
CA LYS A 308 0.97 30.28 -12.81
C LYS A 308 0.30 31.65 -12.85
N LYS A 309 -1.02 31.68 -12.72
CA LYS A 309 -1.78 32.94 -12.66
C LYS A 309 -1.50 33.70 -11.37
N ALA A 310 -1.61 33.04 -10.21
CA ALA A 310 -1.42 33.67 -8.91
C ALA A 310 0.00 34.22 -8.73
N MET A 311 1.03 33.53 -9.23
CA MET A 311 2.39 34.06 -9.18
C MET A 311 2.54 35.33 -10.00
N ARG A 312 1.90 35.44 -11.18
CA ARG A 312 1.92 36.67 -11.98
C ARG A 312 1.15 37.80 -11.30
N ASP A 313 -0.06 37.52 -10.82
CA ASP A 313 -0.90 38.51 -10.16
C ASP A 313 -0.22 39.11 -8.90
N ASN A 314 0.62 38.33 -8.23
CA ASN A 314 1.30 38.71 -6.97
C ASN A 314 2.80 38.96 -7.14
N ASP A 315 3.30 39.00 -8.38
CA ASP A 315 4.72 39.13 -8.74
C ASP A 315 5.66 38.18 -7.95
N ALA A 316 5.19 36.97 -7.69
CA ALA A 316 5.87 36.02 -6.83
C ALA A 316 7.08 35.37 -7.50
N ASP A 317 8.14 35.20 -6.70
CA ASP A 317 9.42 34.65 -7.17
C ASP A 317 9.40 33.12 -7.25
N PHE A 318 8.62 32.47 -6.38
CA PHE A 318 8.56 31.02 -6.27
C PHE A 318 7.19 30.52 -5.82
N CYS A 319 6.81 29.33 -6.28
CA CYS A 319 5.74 28.55 -5.68
C CYS A 319 6.15 27.08 -5.56
N GLY A 320 5.86 26.46 -4.42
CA GLY A 320 5.99 25.01 -4.25
C GLY A 320 4.65 24.31 -4.03
N GLU A 321 4.48 23.14 -4.63
CA GLU A 321 3.40 22.22 -4.34
C GLU A 321 3.87 21.00 -3.55
N HIS A 322 3.01 20.51 -2.65
CA HIS A 322 3.23 19.22 -1.98
C HIS A 322 3.40 18.05 -2.97
N SER A 323 2.77 18.15 -4.14
CA SER A 323 2.80 17.13 -5.20
C SER A 323 4.13 17.04 -5.96
N GLY A 324 5.09 17.95 -5.70
CA GLY A 324 6.42 17.95 -6.30
C GLY A 324 6.60 18.90 -7.49
N HIS A 325 5.63 19.76 -7.78
CA HIS A 325 5.80 20.86 -8.75
C HIS A 325 6.44 22.07 -8.07
N TYR A 326 7.44 22.68 -8.73
CA TYR A 326 8.20 23.82 -8.20
C TYR A 326 8.33 24.90 -9.28
N PHE A 327 7.63 26.02 -9.10
CA PHE A 327 7.47 27.08 -10.08
C PHE A 327 8.42 28.24 -9.80
N PHE A 328 9.11 28.72 -10.83
CA PHE A 328 10.09 29.80 -10.70
C PHE A 328 9.73 30.97 -11.61
N LYS A 329 9.73 32.19 -11.08
CA LYS A 329 9.48 33.42 -11.86
C LYS A 329 10.41 33.51 -13.08
N GLU A 330 11.69 33.25 -12.87
CA GLU A 330 12.74 33.27 -13.89
C GLU A 330 12.60 32.13 -14.91
N ASN A 331 11.84 31.08 -14.59
CA ASN A 331 11.42 30.05 -15.54
C ASN A 331 10.04 30.37 -16.12
N PHE A 332 9.76 31.64 -16.42
CA PHE A 332 8.48 32.12 -16.95
C PHE A 332 7.28 31.75 -16.06
N PHE A 333 7.50 31.77 -14.73
CA PHE A 333 6.55 31.31 -13.70
C PHE A 333 6.10 29.85 -13.88
N ALA A 334 6.85 29.05 -14.63
CA ALA A 334 6.57 27.65 -14.87
C ALA A 334 7.37 26.75 -13.94
N ASP A 335 6.81 25.57 -13.73
CA ASP A 335 7.41 24.51 -12.97
C ASP A 335 8.56 23.84 -13.73
N SER A 336 9.57 23.43 -12.97
CA SER A 336 10.62 22.54 -13.43
C SER A 336 11.17 21.75 -12.25
N ALA A 337 11.03 20.43 -12.34
CA ALA A 337 11.51 19.51 -11.34
C ALA A 337 13.04 19.54 -11.22
N ILE A 338 13.72 19.54 -12.37
CA ILE A 338 15.18 19.47 -12.38
C ILE A 338 15.82 20.75 -11.83
N ILE A 339 15.25 21.93 -12.09
CA ILE A 339 15.73 23.19 -11.48
C ILE A 339 15.67 23.10 -9.95
N ALA A 340 14.56 22.61 -9.39
CA ALA A 340 14.41 22.45 -7.95
C ALA A 340 15.46 21.49 -7.35
N ALA A 341 15.70 20.34 -7.99
CA ALA A 341 16.71 19.38 -7.55
C ALA A 341 18.14 19.97 -7.62
N LEU A 342 18.46 20.71 -8.68
CA LEU A 342 19.76 21.36 -8.86
C LEU A 342 20.02 22.42 -7.78
N ILE A 343 19.04 23.27 -7.47
CA ILE A 343 19.16 24.28 -6.41
C ILE A 343 19.45 23.62 -5.06
N VAL A 344 18.74 22.53 -4.72
CA VAL A 344 18.98 21.81 -3.45
C VAL A 344 20.37 21.17 -3.43
N ALA A 345 20.82 20.58 -4.53
CA ALA A 345 22.16 20.00 -4.63
C ALA A 345 23.29 21.05 -4.56
N GLU A 346 23.09 22.23 -5.15
CA GLU A 346 24.01 23.36 -4.98
C GLU A 346 24.06 23.80 -3.51
N LEU A 347 22.90 23.91 -2.84
CA LEU A 347 22.83 24.25 -1.41
C LEU A 347 23.55 23.24 -0.53
N MET A 348 23.48 21.94 -0.82
CA MET A 348 24.27 20.92 -0.13
C MET A 348 25.77 21.19 -0.24
N SER A 349 26.21 21.65 -1.42
CA SER A 349 27.61 21.99 -1.69
C SER A 349 28.03 23.24 -0.92
N VAL A 350 27.27 24.33 -1.05
CA VAL A 350 27.55 25.64 -0.45
C VAL A 350 27.48 25.60 1.07
N LYS A 351 26.47 24.92 1.64
CA LYS A 351 26.33 24.78 3.10
C LYS A 351 27.21 23.68 3.69
N ASN A 352 27.88 22.88 2.85
CA ASN A 352 28.64 21.71 3.27
C ASN A 352 27.82 20.75 4.16
N LYS A 353 26.58 20.46 3.74
CA LYS A 353 25.63 19.62 4.48
C LYS A 353 25.17 18.43 3.62
N LYS A 354 24.92 17.29 4.26
CA LYS A 354 24.22 16.15 3.66
C LYS A 354 22.74 16.44 3.53
N LEU A 355 22.06 15.75 2.61
CA LEU A 355 20.62 15.95 2.40
C LEU A 355 19.81 15.58 3.65
N SER A 356 20.28 14.58 4.41
CA SER A 356 19.68 14.20 5.69
C SER A 356 19.66 15.32 6.73
N GLU A 357 20.64 16.20 6.73
CA GLU A 357 20.71 17.33 7.66
C GLU A 357 19.69 18.42 7.30
N PHE A 358 19.41 18.62 5.99
CA PHE A 358 18.28 19.44 5.58
C PHE A 358 16.98 18.78 6.01
N TYR A 359 16.80 17.48 5.76
CA TYR A 359 15.62 16.76 6.20
C TYR A 359 15.36 16.97 7.70
N ASP A 360 16.38 16.77 8.55
CA ASP A 360 16.27 16.93 10.01
C ASP A 360 15.97 18.39 10.43
N GLU A 361 16.41 19.38 9.66
CA GLU A 361 16.18 20.80 9.95
C GLU A 361 14.74 21.25 9.64
N TYR A 362 14.13 20.74 8.57
CA TYR A 362 12.80 21.17 8.10
C TYR A 362 11.68 20.18 8.42
N ASN A 363 11.97 18.89 8.64
CA ASN A 363 10.94 17.88 8.96
C ASN A 363 10.55 17.91 10.44
N LYS A 364 9.85 18.97 10.86
CA LYS A 364 9.48 19.20 12.27
C LYS A 364 8.11 18.68 12.67
N TYR A 365 7.24 18.44 11.71
CA TYR A 365 5.85 18.07 11.93
C TYR A 365 5.58 16.67 11.41
N PHE A 366 4.55 16.02 11.97
CA PHE A 366 4.07 14.72 11.54
C PHE A 366 2.85 14.94 10.66
N ASP A 367 2.78 14.27 9.51
CA ASP A 367 1.64 14.38 8.59
C ASP A 367 1.05 13.00 8.24
N SER A 368 -0.24 13.01 7.89
CA SER A 368 -0.99 11.79 7.56
C SER A 368 -0.79 11.30 6.12
N GLY A 369 -0.09 12.06 5.27
CA GLY A 369 -0.28 11.98 3.82
C GLY A 369 -1.73 12.31 3.40
N GLU A 370 -2.12 11.87 2.20
CA GLU A 370 -3.48 12.01 1.67
C GLU A 370 -4.33 10.76 1.98
N ILE A 371 -5.33 10.90 2.85
CA ILE A 371 -6.35 9.86 3.10
C ILE A 371 -7.53 10.11 2.16
N ASN A 372 -7.85 9.12 1.33
CA ASN A 372 -8.85 9.26 0.27
C ASN A 372 -10.18 8.59 0.67
N PHE A 373 -11.30 9.24 0.37
CA PHE A 373 -12.64 8.71 0.60
C PHE A 373 -13.49 8.76 -0.68
N THR A 374 -14.26 7.71 -0.95
CA THR A 374 -15.42 7.81 -1.84
C THR A 374 -16.61 8.30 -1.03
N VAL A 375 -17.26 9.38 -1.48
CA VAL A 375 -18.40 9.99 -0.79
C VAL A 375 -19.46 10.37 -1.82
N GLN A 376 -20.74 10.33 -1.44
CA GLN A 376 -21.82 10.78 -2.33
C GLN A 376 -21.95 12.31 -2.34
N ASP A 377 -21.90 12.95 -1.17
CA ASP A 377 -22.06 14.39 -1.02
C ASP A 377 -20.83 15.01 -0.32
N LYS A 378 -19.87 15.46 -1.14
CA LYS A 378 -18.61 16.07 -0.69
C LYS A 378 -18.86 17.36 0.09
N GLU A 379 -19.78 18.19 -0.38
CA GLU A 379 -20.02 19.53 0.16
C GLU A 379 -20.69 19.45 1.53
N ARG A 380 -21.66 18.54 1.71
CA ARG A 380 -22.27 18.28 3.01
C ARG A 380 -21.24 17.90 4.07
N ILE A 381 -20.33 16.96 3.76
CA ILE A 381 -19.29 16.52 4.70
C ILE A 381 -18.39 17.70 5.10
N MET A 382 -17.91 18.49 4.13
CA MET A 382 -17.05 19.64 4.41
C MET A 382 -17.76 20.71 5.26
N LYS A 383 -19.04 21.01 4.96
CA LYS A 383 -19.85 21.96 5.76
C LYS A 383 -20.11 21.45 7.18
N SER A 384 -20.38 20.16 7.34
CA SER A 384 -20.58 19.56 8.67
C SER A 384 -19.30 19.62 9.51
N LEU A 385 -18.14 19.36 8.92
CA LEU A 385 -16.84 19.53 9.60
C LEU A 385 -16.59 20.99 9.97
N GLU A 386 -16.85 21.95 9.08
CA GLU A 386 -16.73 23.38 9.43
C GLU A 386 -17.63 23.73 10.62
N GLN A 387 -18.91 23.39 10.58
CA GLN A 387 -19.87 23.72 11.64
C GLN A 387 -19.43 23.18 13.00
N GLU A 388 -18.86 21.98 13.04
CA GLU A 388 -18.40 21.35 14.27
C GLU A 388 -17.12 21.99 14.82
N TYR A 389 -16.12 22.22 13.97
CA TYR A 389 -14.80 22.63 14.44
C TYR A 389 -14.60 24.15 14.51
N LYS A 390 -15.35 24.94 13.74
CA LYS A 390 -15.21 26.41 13.72
C LYS A 390 -15.33 27.09 15.09
N PRO A 391 -16.20 26.65 16.04
CA PRO A 391 -16.28 27.27 17.37
C PRO A 391 -15.03 27.06 18.24
N ILE A 392 -14.23 26.04 17.96
CA ILE A 392 -13.04 25.66 18.76
C ILE A 392 -11.72 25.83 18.00
N ALA A 393 -11.78 26.12 16.70
CA ALA A 393 -10.62 26.35 15.86
C ALA A 393 -10.05 27.76 16.06
N LYS A 394 -8.73 27.89 15.85
CA LYS A 394 -8.06 29.19 15.79
C LYS A 394 -8.50 29.98 14.55
N SER A 395 -8.65 29.29 13.43
CA SER A 395 -9.19 29.84 12.19
C SER A 395 -9.66 28.73 11.27
N THR A 396 -10.53 29.10 10.34
CA THR A 396 -11.02 28.23 9.25
C THR A 396 -11.05 28.99 7.95
N ASP A 397 -10.85 28.31 6.83
CA ASP A 397 -11.02 28.90 5.51
C ASP A 397 -11.42 27.87 4.46
N TRP A 398 -11.92 28.37 3.33
CA TRP A 398 -12.43 27.59 2.20
C TRP A 398 -11.57 27.73 0.94
N LEU A 399 -10.28 28.04 1.07
CA LEU A 399 -9.42 28.29 -0.09
C LEU A 399 -9.44 27.11 -1.06
N ASP A 400 -9.27 25.89 -0.54
CA ASP A 400 -9.27 24.66 -1.33
C ASP A 400 -9.85 23.49 -0.52
N GLY A 401 -11.18 23.43 -0.46
CA GLY A 401 -11.88 22.66 0.57
C GLY A 401 -11.85 23.38 1.93
N ILE A 402 -12.26 22.70 2.99
CA ILE A 402 -12.26 23.26 4.35
C ILE A 402 -10.90 22.99 5.02
N SER A 403 -10.19 24.06 5.38
CA SER A 403 -9.00 24.01 6.23
C SER A 403 -9.34 24.52 7.63
N VAL A 404 -8.92 23.78 8.66
CA VAL A 404 -9.19 24.09 10.07
C VAL A 404 -7.88 24.07 10.84
N TRP A 405 -7.57 25.20 11.49
CA TRP A 405 -6.29 25.43 12.15
C TRP A 405 -6.42 25.44 13.67
N PHE A 406 -5.55 24.71 14.36
CA PHE A 406 -5.36 24.75 15.81
C PHE A 406 -3.89 25.07 16.14
N ASP A 407 -3.56 25.24 17.42
CA ASP A 407 -2.17 25.53 17.82
C ASP A 407 -1.24 24.32 17.65
N ASN A 408 -1.76 23.10 17.81
CA ASN A 408 -0.97 21.87 17.82
C ASN A 408 -1.22 20.92 16.62
N PHE A 409 -2.26 21.17 15.82
CA PHE A 409 -2.51 20.47 14.56
C PHE A 409 -3.34 21.33 13.61
N TRP A 410 -3.44 20.91 12.36
CA TRP A 410 -4.44 21.39 11.43
C TRP A 410 -4.88 20.25 10.52
N PHE A 411 -6.02 20.43 9.85
CA PHE A 411 -6.45 19.52 8.82
C PHE A 411 -7.10 20.25 7.65
N ASN A 412 -7.06 19.61 6.48
CA ASN A 412 -7.78 20.03 5.29
C ASN A 412 -8.61 18.87 4.75
N VAL A 413 -9.85 19.17 4.37
CA VAL A 413 -10.73 18.25 3.66
C VAL A 413 -11.18 18.89 2.36
N ARG A 414 -10.81 18.28 1.22
CA ARG A 414 -11.04 18.87 -0.11
C ARG A 414 -11.49 17.84 -1.15
N PRO A 415 -12.27 18.25 -2.17
CA PRO A 415 -12.53 17.39 -3.32
C PRO A 415 -11.23 17.15 -4.11
N SER A 416 -11.06 15.96 -4.67
CA SER A 416 -10.09 15.74 -5.74
C SER A 416 -10.61 16.35 -7.05
N ASN A 417 -9.72 17.04 -7.77
CA ASN A 417 -10.02 17.64 -9.09
C ASN A 417 -9.93 16.60 -10.23
N THR A 418 -9.27 15.48 -9.99
CA THR A 418 -9.00 14.46 -11.02
C THR A 418 -9.74 13.15 -10.79
N GLU A 419 -10.18 12.88 -9.56
CA GLU A 419 -10.89 11.67 -9.16
C GLU A 419 -12.16 12.03 -8.37
N PRO A 420 -13.21 11.19 -8.38
CA PRO A 420 -14.43 11.42 -7.60
C PRO A 420 -14.25 11.15 -6.10
N LEU A 421 -13.17 11.68 -5.51
CA LEU A 421 -12.77 11.46 -4.12
C LEU A 421 -12.89 12.74 -3.27
N LEU A 422 -13.01 12.54 -1.97
CA LEU A 422 -12.77 13.54 -0.92
C LEU A 422 -11.45 13.18 -0.23
N ARG A 423 -10.54 14.14 -0.07
CA ARG A 423 -9.21 13.93 0.50
C ARG A 423 -9.10 14.60 1.85
N LEU A 424 -8.50 13.91 2.81
CA LEU A 424 -8.17 14.40 4.14
C LEU A 424 -6.64 14.47 4.27
N ASN A 425 -6.14 15.62 4.69
CA ASN A 425 -4.75 15.85 5.06
C ASN A 425 -4.70 16.38 6.50
N ILE A 426 -3.83 15.84 7.33
CA ILE A 426 -3.65 16.26 8.72
C ILE A 426 -2.16 16.42 8.97
N GLU A 427 -1.78 17.48 9.69
CA GLU A 427 -0.43 17.65 10.21
C GLU A 427 -0.50 18.07 11.68
N ALA A 428 0.38 17.52 12.51
CA ALA A 428 0.42 17.76 13.94
C ALA A 428 1.86 17.95 14.47
N ASN A 429 1.97 18.55 15.67
CA ASN A 429 3.25 18.74 16.37
C ASN A 429 3.86 17.42 16.87
N THR A 430 3.05 16.40 17.11
CA THR A 430 3.50 15.09 17.61
C THR A 430 2.78 13.96 16.89
N SER A 431 3.42 12.79 16.81
CA SER A 431 2.81 11.59 16.24
C SER A 431 1.53 11.18 16.99
N THR A 432 1.51 11.32 18.33
CA THR A 432 0.33 11.01 19.14
C THR A 432 -0.88 11.86 18.76
N ILE A 433 -0.71 13.16 18.56
CA ILE A 433 -1.82 14.04 18.14
C ILE A 433 -2.25 13.68 16.72
N LEU A 434 -1.29 13.39 15.83
CA LEU A 434 -1.62 12.97 14.47
C LEU A 434 -2.48 11.71 14.47
N GLU A 435 -2.06 10.66 15.18
CA GLU A 435 -2.79 9.39 15.28
C GLU A 435 -4.19 9.56 15.85
N GLU A 436 -4.33 10.35 16.93
CA GLU A 436 -5.62 10.67 17.52
C GLU A 436 -6.56 11.36 16.52
N LYS A 437 -6.06 12.41 15.83
CA LYS A 437 -6.86 13.22 14.92
C LYS A 437 -7.16 12.53 13.59
N VAL A 438 -6.25 11.70 13.09
CA VAL A 438 -6.52 10.80 11.97
C VAL A 438 -7.69 9.89 12.32
N LYS A 439 -7.61 9.18 13.46
CA LYS A 439 -8.68 8.28 13.89
C LYS A 439 -10.02 9.01 14.08
N GLU A 440 -10.00 10.17 14.73
CA GLU A 440 -11.19 11.00 14.96
C GLU A 440 -11.85 11.43 13.64
N LEU A 441 -11.09 12.05 12.74
CA LEU A 441 -11.61 12.62 11.49
C LEU A 441 -12.03 11.56 10.48
N VAL A 442 -11.28 10.44 10.39
CA VAL A 442 -11.67 9.28 9.56
C VAL A 442 -13.02 8.75 10.02
N LEU A 443 -13.17 8.42 11.31
CA LEU A 443 -14.44 7.90 11.86
C LEU A 443 -15.61 8.88 11.64
N LYS A 444 -15.35 10.19 11.70
CA LYS A 444 -16.38 11.21 11.42
C LYS A 444 -16.81 11.21 9.96
N ILE A 445 -15.85 11.21 9.03
CA ILE A 445 -16.14 11.15 7.59
C ILE A 445 -16.89 9.86 7.25
N GLU A 446 -16.51 8.73 7.84
CA GLU A 446 -17.19 7.45 7.66
C GLU A 446 -18.63 7.45 8.19
N LYS A 447 -18.87 8.02 9.38
CA LYS A 447 -20.22 8.20 9.92
C LYS A 447 -21.11 9.08 9.04
N MET A 448 -20.52 9.99 8.26
CA MET A 448 -21.24 10.82 7.28
C MET A 448 -21.38 10.15 5.90
N GLY A 449 -21.01 8.86 5.79
CA GLY A 449 -21.18 8.06 4.57
C GLY A 449 -19.95 8.00 3.67
N GLY A 450 -18.79 8.48 4.12
CA GLY A 450 -17.54 8.25 3.43
C GLY A 450 -17.05 6.81 3.56
N LYS A 451 -16.44 6.29 2.50
CA LYS A 451 -15.74 5.00 2.55
C LYS A 451 -14.29 5.26 2.22
N GLU A 452 -13.40 4.97 3.15
CA GLU A 452 -11.97 5.13 2.91
C GLU A 452 -11.54 4.25 1.72
N LYS A 453 -11.03 4.90 0.68
CA LYS A 453 -10.32 4.23 -0.42
C LYS A 453 -8.92 3.94 0.12
N ILE A 454 -8.81 2.88 0.90
CA ILE A 454 -7.52 2.36 1.35
C ILE A 454 -6.66 2.21 0.10
N LEU A 455 -5.52 2.91 0.06
CA LEU A 455 -4.45 2.70 -0.93
C LEU A 455 -4.35 1.21 -1.17
N LYS A 456 -4.69 0.77 -2.38
CA LYS A 456 -4.89 -0.65 -2.73
C LYS A 456 -3.80 -1.48 -2.04
N MET A 457 -4.19 -2.24 -1.00
CA MET A 457 -3.45 -3.45 -0.65
C MET A 457 -3.26 -4.18 -1.97
N ASN A 458 -2.04 -4.62 -2.26
CA ASN A 458 -1.67 -5.12 -3.58
C ASN A 458 -2.47 -6.41 -3.87
N THR A 459 -3.70 -6.27 -4.34
CA THR A 459 -4.67 -7.38 -4.54
C THR A 459 -4.20 -8.37 -5.58
N ASN A 460 -3.14 -8.06 -6.33
CA ASN A 460 -2.47 -8.96 -7.25
C ASN A 460 -1.59 -10.01 -6.53
N LEU A 461 -1.45 -9.94 -5.19
CA LEU A 461 -0.66 -10.87 -4.40
C LEU A 461 -1.43 -12.11 -3.95
N ASP A 462 -2.76 -12.10 -3.80
CA ASP A 462 -3.52 -13.27 -3.33
C ASP A 462 -3.92 -14.21 -4.49
N LYS A 463 -2.93 -14.77 -5.19
CA LYS A 463 -3.14 -15.55 -6.43
C LYS A 463 -3.95 -16.84 -6.23
N MET A 464 -3.99 -17.31 -4.98
CA MET A 464 -4.58 -18.60 -4.61
C MET A 464 -5.85 -18.44 -3.79
N GLU A 465 -6.38 -17.23 -3.71
CA GLU A 465 -7.61 -16.89 -3.00
C GLU A 465 -7.58 -17.33 -1.52
N ILE A 466 -6.44 -17.15 -0.86
CA ILE A 466 -6.27 -17.42 0.57
C ILE A 466 -7.24 -16.57 1.38
N GLY A 467 -7.42 -15.29 1.04
CA GLY A 467 -8.39 -14.42 1.70
C GLY A 467 -9.80 -14.99 1.60
N LYS A 468 -10.18 -15.54 0.44
CA LYS A 468 -11.48 -16.20 0.25
C LYS A 468 -11.61 -17.48 1.07
N ALA A 469 -10.55 -18.29 1.15
CA ALA A 469 -10.55 -19.48 1.99
C ALA A 469 -10.70 -19.13 3.49
N LEU A 470 -10.11 -18.01 3.95
CA LEU A 470 -10.33 -17.50 5.30
C LEU A 470 -11.76 -17.04 5.52
N GLU A 471 -12.37 -16.33 4.56
CA GLU A 471 -13.79 -15.95 4.67
C GLU A 471 -14.69 -17.17 4.91
N LEU A 472 -14.40 -18.27 4.24
CA LEU A 472 -15.15 -19.54 4.24
C LEU A 472 -14.81 -20.48 5.41
N PHE A 473 -14.00 -20.04 6.39
CA PHE A 473 -13.57 -20.87 7.50
C PHE A 473 -14.74 -21.54 8.28
N PRO A 474 -15.85 -20.85 8.61
CA PRO A 474 -17.01 -21.49 9.23
C PRO A 474 -17.67 -22.54 8.32
N GLU A 475 -17.79 -22.27 7.03
CA GLU A 475 -18.35 -23.19 6.03
C GLU A 475 -17.51 -24.44 5.85
N GLN A 476 -16.17 -24.31 5.88
CA GLN A 476 -15.26 -25.46 5.88
C GLN A 476 -15.55 -26.39 7.05
N ILE A 477 -15.72 -25.83 8.26
CA ILE A 477 -15.99 -26.60 9.48
C ILE A 477 -17.34 -27.31 9.35
N LYS A 478 -18.42 -26.59 9.00
CA LYS A 478 -19.77 -27.15 8.83
C LYS A 478 -19.75 -28.31 7.81
N THR A 479 -19.14 -28.08 6.65
CA THR A 479 -19.08 -29.04 5.55
C THR A 479 -18.31 -30.31 5.91
N ALA A 480 -17.16 -30.17 6.58
CA ALA A 480 -16.37 -31.33 7.02
C ALA A 480 -17.03 -32.09 8.17
N PHE A 481 -17.62 -31.37 9.11
CA PHE A 481 -18.34 -31.94 10.26
C PHE A 481 -19.51 -32.81 9.81
N ASP A 482 -20.36 -32.30 8.92
CA ASP A 482 -21.53 -33.02 8.41
C ASP A 482 -21.15 -34.33 7.72
N GLN A 483 -20.02 -34.34 7.00
CA GLN A 483 -19.50 -35.54 6.35
C GLN A 483 -18.92 -36.53 7.38
N ALA A 484 -18.18 -36.03 8.37
CA ALA A 484 -17.56 -36.86 9.41
C ALA A 484 -18.58 -37.55 10.32
N ILE A 485 -19.67 -36.86 10.71
CA ILE A 485 -20.74 -37.46 11.52
C ILE A 485 -21.48 -38.59 10.77
N LYS A 486 -21.58 -38.50 9.44
CA LYS A 486 -22.20 -39.52 8.58
C LYS A 486 -21.26 -40.70 8.24
N SER A 487 -20.01 -40.66 8.71
CA SER A 487 -19.01 -41.68 8.42
C SER A 487 -19.24 -43.01 9.16
N ASN A 488 -18.49 -44.05 8.77
CA ASN A 488 -18.64 -45.41 9.28
C ASN A 488 -17.92 -45.69 10.62
N ILE A 489 -17.50 -44.64 11.35
CA ILE A 489 -16.73 -44.76 12.61
C ILE A 489 -17.59 -45.38 13.73
N PRO A 490 -17.23 -46.46 14.44
CA PRO A 490 -18.05 -46.92 15.57
C PRO A 490 -17.78 -46.09 16.83
N LYS A 491 -18.62 -46.22 17.86
CA LYS A 491 -18.25 -45.79 19.22
C LYS A 491 -17.22 -46.78 19.78
N PHE A 492 -16.22 -46.27 20.49
CA PHE A 492 -15.18 -47.08 21.10
C PHE A 492 -15.20 -46.93 22.62
N ASP A 493 -14.85 -48.01 23.32
CA ASP A 493 -14.37 -47.93 24.69
C ASP A 493 -12.84 -47.81 24.69
N PHE A 494 -12.28 -46.87 25.42
CA PHE A 494 -10.85 -46.57 25.39
C PHE A 494 -10.39 -45.99 26.72
N ASP A 495 -9.14 -46.22 27.10
CA ASP A 495 -8.54 -45.66 28.32
C ASP A 495 -7.73 -44.38 28.03
N SER A 496 -7.36 -44.17 26.76
CA SER A 496 -6.54 -43.05 26.29
C SER A 496 -6.77 -42.78 24.81
N VAL A 497 -6.45 -41.56 24.38
CA VAL A 497 -6.58 -41.10 22.98
C VAL A 497 -5.25 -40.53 22.50
N VAL A 498 -4.81 -40.95 21.31
CA VAL A 498 -3.64 -40.36 20.62
C VAL A 498 -4.07 -39.86 19.25
N ILE A 499 -3.83 -38.59 18.96
CA ILE A 499 -4.00 -38.01 17.62
C ILE A 499 -2.63 -37.97 16.94
N SER A 500 -2.44 -38.74 15.87
CA SER A 500 -1.23 -38.67 15.04
C SER A 500 -1.49 -37.81 13.81
N GLY A 501 -0.69 -36.76 13.63
CA GLY A 501 -0.83 -35.83 12.51
C GLY A 501 0.31 -34.81 12.48
N MET A 502 0.46 -34.10 11.36
CA MET A 502 1.46 -33.03 11.19
C MET A 502 0.83 -31.72 10.72
N GLY A 503 1.51 -30.60 10.99
CA GLY A 503 1.08 -29.27 10.56
C GLY A 503 -0.37 -28.95 10.95
N GLY A 504 -1.17 -28.49 9.98
CA GLY A 504 -2.60 -28.17 10.15
C GLY A 504 -3.43 -29.31 10.74
N SER A 505 -3.14 -30.56 10.39
CA SER A 505 -3.86 -31.72 10.96
C SER A 505 -3.55 -31.93 12.44
N SER A 506 -2.34 -31.60 12.89
CA SER A 506 -2.05 -31.59 14.32
C SER A 506 -2.63 -30.39 15.05
N ASN A 507 -2.72 -29.24 14.38
CA ASN A 507 -3.30 -28.04 14.95
C ASN A 507 -4.77 -28.25 15.32
N ALA A 508 -5.54 -28.95 14.48
CA ALA A 508 -6.91 -29.37 14.81
C ALA A 508 -6.94 -30.20 16.11
N GLY A 509 -6.04 -31.18 16.26
CA GLY A 509 -5.92 -31.99 17.47
C GLY A 509 -5.59 -31.15 18.72
N LYS A 510 -4.67 -30.19 18.59
CA LYS A 510 -4.25 -29.31 19.70
C LYS A 510 -5.35 -28.35 20.15
N ILE A 511 -6.15 -27.85 19.20
CA ILE A 511 -7.34 -27.05 19.49
C ILE A 511 -8.34 -27.87 20.32
N ILE A 512 -8.60 -29.13 19.92
CA ILE A 512 -9.50 -30.02 20.63
C ILE A 512 -8.96 -30.40 22.01
N GLU A 513 -7.67 -30.74 22.11
CA GLU A 513 -7.00 -31.00 23.39
C GLU A 513 -7.18 -29.83 24.37
N SER A 514 -7.03 -28.59 23.89
CA SER A 514 -7.23 -27.38 24.68
C SER A 514 -8.69 -27.19 25.12
N LEU A 515 -9.63 -27.48 24.22
CA LEU A 515 -11.07 -27.37 24.49
C LEU A 515 -11.53 -28.28 25.62
N ILE A 516 -11.02 -29.51 25.67
CA ILE A 516 -11.47 -30.55 26.61
C ILE A 516 -10.58 -30.68 27.85
N LEU A 517 -9.49 -29.93 27.93
CA LEU A 517 -8.45 -30.06 28.95
C LEU A 517 -9.00 -30.07 30.39
N ALA A 518 -10.03 -29.27 30.66
CA ALA A 518 -10.61 -29.13 31.99
C ALA A 518 -11.61 -30.25 32.34
N ASP A 519 -12.19 -30.90 31.34
CA ASP A 519 -13.41 -31.72 31.50
C ASP A 519 -13.19 -33.19 31.09
N PHE A 520 -12.08 -33.51 30.40
CA PHE A 520 -11.74 -34.86 29.97
C PHE A 520 -10.83 -35.58 30.96
N ASN A 521 -11.26 -36.75 31.44
CA ASN A 521 -10.59 -37.47 32.53
C ASN A 521 -9.65 -38.60 32.07
N LYS A 522 -9.39 -38.72 30.77
CA LYS A 522 -8.50 -39.72 30.18
C LYS A 522 -7.30 -39.02 29.51
N PRO A 523 -6.14 -39.68 29.38
CA PRO A 523 -5.03 -39.12 28.61
C PRO A 523 -5.44 -38.84 27.17
N PHE A 524 -5.23 -37.60 26.72
CA PHE A 524 -5.38 -37.16 25.34
C PHE A 524 -4.05 -36.56 24.91
N VAL A 525 -3.43 -37.10 23.85
CA VAL A 525 -2.11 -36.64 23.39
C VAL A 525 -2.13 -36.43 21.89
N VAL A 526 -1.66 -35.27 21.45
CA VAL A 526 -1.33 -35.03 20.05
C VAL A 526 0.14 -35.39 19.82
N PHE A 527 0.39 -36.39 18.98
CA PHE A 527 1.73 -36.92 18.70
C PHE A 527 2.18 -36.53 17.29
N ASN A 528 3.28 -35.78 17.22
CA ASN A 528 3.82 -35.14 16.01
C ASN A 528 5.17 -35.77 15.58
N ASP A 529 5.27 -37.09 15.60
CA ASP A 529 6.52 -37.80 15.31
C ASP A 529 6.23 -39.17 14.68
N TYR A 530 7.27 -39.87 14.25
CA TYR A 530 7.20 -41.22 13.73
C TYR A 530 6.81 -42.23 14.82
N GLY A 531 5.95 -43.18 14.45
CA GLY A 531 5.45 -44.21 15.34
C GLY A 531 4.41 -43.69 16.33
N LEU A 532 4.50 -44.15 17.59
CA LEU A 532 3.54 -43.86 18.66
C LEU A 532 4.27 -43.77 20.01
N PRO A 533 3.69 -43.07 21.01
CA PRO A 533 4.22 -43.12 22.38
C PRO A 533 4.31 -44.55 22.93
N ASN A 534 5.36 -44.85 23.67
CA ASN A 534 5.64 -46.21 24.18
C ASN A 534 4.55 -46.78 25.11
N TRP A 535 3.70 -45.94 25.70
CA TRP A 535 2.60 -46.38 26.57
C TRP A 535 1.33 -46.79 25.80
N VAL A 536 1.29 -46.56 24.49
CA VAL A 536 0.14 -46.94 23.65
C VAL A 536 -0.04 -48.45 23.65
N ASN A 537 -1.29 -48.88 23.84
CA ASN A 537 -1.67 -50.29 23.93
C ASN A 537 -3.05 -50.54 23.29
N GLN A 538 -3.54 -51.78 23.38
CA GLN A 538 -4.83 -52.21 22.81
C GLN A 538 -6.06 -51.41 23.31
N ASN A 539 -5.98 -50.76 24.48
CA ASN A 539 -7.04 -49.92 25.01
C ASN A 539 -6.96 -48.45 24.57
N THR A 540 -5.89 -48.07 23.86
CA THR A 540 -5.75 -46.72 23.31
C THR A 540 -6.52 -46.59 21.99
N LEU A 541 -7.22 -45.46 21.82
CA LEU A 541 -7.77 -45.04 20.53
C LEU A 541 -6.75 -44.14 19.81
N VAL A 542 -6.22 -44.62 18.70
CA VAL A 542 -5.32 -43.87 17.81
C VAL A 542 -6.11 -43.30 16.64
N VAL A 543 -6.00 -41.99 16.45
CA VAL A 543 -6.63 -41.25 15.36
C VAL A 543 -5.56 -40.79 14.40
N LEU A 544 -5.55 -41.37 13.21
CA LEU A 544 -4.68 -40.94 12.12
C LEU A 544 -5.35 -39.76 11.43
N ASN A 545 -4.85 -38.54 11.65
CA ASN A 545 -5.41 -37.32 11.08
C ASN A 545 -4.44 -36.70 10.08
N SER A 546 -4.80 -36.71 8.79
CA SER A 546 -3.98 -36.10 7.74
C SER A 546 -4.84 -35.51 6.64
N TYR A 547 -4.70 -34.21 6.36
CA TYR A 547 -5.36 -33.55 5.24
C TYR A 547 -4.99 -34.22 3.92
N SER A 548 -3.69 -34.41 3.65
CA SER A 548 -3.20 -35.02 2.40
C SER A 548 -3.44 -36.53 2.33
N GLY A 549 -3.52 -37.19 3.49
CA GLY A 549 -3.58 -38.65 3.62
C GLY A 549 -2.28 -39.40 3.31
N ASN A 550 -1.21 -38.67 2.97
CA ASN A 550 0.11 -39.22 2.61
C ASN A 550 1.22 -38.81 3.59
N THR A 551 0.86 -38.17 4.71
CA THR A 551 1.83 -37.74 5.73
C THR A 551 2.59 -38.94 6.30
N GLU A 552 3.90 -38.98 6.13
CA GLU A 552 4.75 -40.13 6.47
C GLU A 552 4.69 -40.48 7.96
N GLU A 553 4.74 -39.47 8.83
CA GLU A 553 4.65 -39.65 10.29
C GLU A 553 3.31 -40.31 10.66
N THR A 554 2.21 -39.84 10.07
CA THR A 554 0.88 -40.42 10.28
C THR A 554 0.78 -41.86 9.75
N LEU A 555 1.39 -42.17 8.61
CA LEU A 555 1.42 -43.53 8.07
C LEU A 555 2.36 -44.45 8.88
N SER A 556 3.41 -43.91 9.50
CA SER A 556 4.24 -44.70 10.41
C SER A 556 3.50 -45.06 11.71
N ALA A 557 2.63 -44.17 12.19
CA ALA A 557 1.75 -44.44 13.33
C ALA A 557 0.77 -45.57 13.03
N TYR A 558 0.25 -45.64 11.80
CA TYR A 558 -0.55 -46.77 11.33
C TYR A 558 0.19 -48.12 11.45
N GLU A 559 1.44 -48.18 11.00
CA GLU A 559 2.26 -49.39 11.13
C GLU A 559 2.56 -49.73 12.59
N ALA A 560 2.74 -48.72 13.45
CA ALA A 560 2.92 -48.91 14.88
C ALA A 560 1.65 -49.44 15.56
N VAL A 561 0.46 -48.96 15.18
CA VAL A 561 -0.84 -49.47 15.67
C VAL A 561 -0.95 -50.97 15.43
N LYS A 562 -0.58 -51.45 14.23
CA LYS A 562 -0.66 -52.88 13.89
C LYS A 562 0.16 -53.76 14.84
N LYS A 563 1.29 -53.26 15.33
CA LYS A 563 2.18 -54.00 16.25
C LYS A 563 1.61 -54.15 17.66
N VAL A 564 0.86 -53.15 18.12
CA VAL A 564 0.30 -53.11 19.49
C VAL A 564 -1.20 -53.40 19.55
N ASN A 565 -1.82 -53.62 18.39
CA ASN A 565 -3.25 -53.89 18.21
C ASN A 565 -4.16 -52.84 18.89
N ALA A 566 -3.77 -51.56 18.80
CA ALA A 566 -4.56 -50.44 19.32
C ALA A 566 -5.83 -50.21 18.48
N LYS A 567 -6.84 -49.57 19.08
CA LYS A 567 -8.04 -49.15 18.37
C LYS A 567 -7.67 -48.02 17.41
N ILE A 568 -8.24 -48.01 16.20
CA ILE A 568 -7.80 -47.09 15.15
C ILE A 568 -8.96 -46.51 14.35
N ILE A 569 -8.87 -45.21 14.08
CA ILE A 569 -9.65 -44.53 13.05
C ILE A 569 -8.78 -43.62 12.17
N GLY A 570 -9.17 -43.45 10.91
CA GLY A 570 -8.57 -42.48 9.99
C GLY A 570 -9.48 -41.28 9.71
N VAL A 571 -8.89 -40.10 9.57
CA VAL A 571 -9.57 -38.85 9.18
C VAL A 571 -8.73 -38.17 8.10
N THR A 572 -9.29 -38.01 6.90
CA THR A 572 -8.54 -37.49 5.76
C THR A 572 -9.39 -36.87 4.66
N THR A 573 -8.75 -36.17 3.71
CA THR A 573 -9.37 -35.74 2.45
C THR A 573 -9.02 -36.62 1.26
N GLY A 574 -7.99 -37.50 1.37
CA GLY A 574 -7.51 -38.31 0.25
C GLY A 574 -6.31 -39.19 0.60
N GLY A 575 -5.48 -39.51 -0.40
CA GLY A 575 -4.22 -40.24 -0.24
C GLY A 575 -4.33 -41.69 0.24
N LYS A 576 -3.20 -42.27 0.64
CA LYS A 576 -3.10 -43.66 1.14
C LYS A 576 -4.03 -43.91 2.33
N LEU A 577 -4.20 -42.93 3.21
CA LEU A 577 -5.11 -43.06 4.34
C LEU A 577 -6.57 -43.23 3.89
N ALA A 578 -7.00 -42.58 2.79
CA ALA A 578 -8.32 -42.78 2.22
C ALA A 578 -8.47 -44.18 1.61
N GLU A 579 -7.42 -44.73 0.98
CA GLU A 579 -7.41 -46.10 0.46
C GLU A 579 -7.59 -47.15 1.57
N LEU A 580 -6.92 -46.95 2.72
CA LEU A 580 -7.08 -47.80 3.91
C LEU A 580 -8.51 -47.76 4.47
N ILE A 581 -9.16 -46.59 4.45
CA ILE A 581 -10.55 -46.44 4.87
C ILE A 581 -11.51 -47.08 3.86
N ALA A 582 -11.29 -46.85 2.56
CA ALA A 582 -12.15 -47.34 1.48
C ALA A 582 -12.10 -48.87 1.32
N SER A 583 -10.93 -49.47 1.52
CA SER A 583 -10.75 -50.93 1.54
C SER A 583 -11.36 -51.60 2.79
N GLY A 584 -11.70 -50.81 3.81
CA GLY A 584 -12.26 -51.28 5.07
C GLY A 584 -11.22 -51.79 6.08
N GLU A 585 -9.92 -51.64 5.78
CA GLU A 585 -8.82 -52.03 6.67
C GLU A 585 -8.82 -51.21 7.97
N ILE A 586 -9.21 -49.94 7.89
CA ILE A 586 -9.54 -49.11 9.07
C ILE A 586 -10.90 -48.44 8.92
N LYS A 587 -11.53 -48.08 10.04
CA LYS A 587 -12.73 -47.22 10.03
C LYS A 587 -12.31 -45.76 9.95
N GLY A 588 -13.16 -44.89 9.40
CA GLY A 588 -12.76 -43.49 9.27
C GLY A 588 -13.70 -42.59 8.50
N ALA A 589 -13.31 -41.33 8.43
CA ALA A 589 -13.99 -40.30 7.66
C ALA A 589 -13.10 -39.82 6.51
N ILE A 590 -13.62 -39.94 5.29
CA ILE A 590 -13.06 -39.31 4.09
C ILE A 590 -13.94 -38.09 3.80
N VAL A 591 -13.40 -36.89 3.97
CA VAL A 591 -14.13 -35.63 3.77
C VAL A 591 -13.67 -34.90 2.51
N LYS A 592 -14.59 -34.27 1.79
CA LYS A 592 -14.29 -33.44 0.63
C LYS A 592 -14.45 -31.96 0.99
N ALA A 593 -13.51 -31.14 0.56
CA ALA A 593 -13.56 -29.69 0.78
C ALA A 593 -14.66 -28.99 -0.04
N GLY A 594 -14.99 -29.53 -1.22
CA GLY A 594 -15.88 -28.84 -2.16
C GLY A 594 -15.34 -27.44 -2.47
N ASP A 595 -16.25 -26.45 -2.57
CA ASP A 595 -15.89 -25.05 -2.85
C ASP A 595 -15.48 -24.25 -1.60
N THR A 596 -15.38 -24.89 -0.42
CA THR A 596 -15.11 -24.19 0.85
C THR A 596 -13.63 -23.89 1.08
N ASN A 597 -12.73 -24.48 0.29
CA ASN A 597 -11.30 -24.17 0.29
C ASN A 597 -10.82 -23.94 -1.16
N PRO A 598 -11.10 -22.78 -1.76
CA PRO A 598 -10.81 -22.49 -3.17
C PRO A 598 -9.32 -22.59 -3.51
N SER A 599 -8.44 -22.31 -2.53
CA SER A 599 -7.01 -22.50 -2.72
C SER A 599 -6.64 -23.96 -3.01
N GLY A 600 -7.37 -24.93 -2.43
CA GLY A 600 -7.01 -26.34 -2.45
C GLY A 600 -5.84 -26.71 -1.50
N TYR A 601 -5.27 -25.76 -0.77
CA TYR A 601 -4.08 -25.99 0.06
C TYR A 601 -4.42 -26.35 1.52
N PRO A 602 -3.59 -27.19 2.18
CA PRO A 602 -3.82 -27.58 3.57
C PRO A 602 -3.78 -26.44 4.60
N LYS A 603 -2.95 -25.41 4.40
CA LYS A 603 -2.74 -24.32 5.39
C LYS A 603 -3.95 -23.40 5.58
N SER A 604 -4.72 -23.20 4.52
CA SER A 604 -6.03 -22.51 4.50
C SER A 604 -7.18 -23.45 4.86
N GLY A 605 -6.89 -24.76 5.02
CA GLY A 605 -7.83 -25.84 5.32
C GLY A 605 -7.93 -26.21 6.80
N LEU A 606 -7.51 -25.35 7.73
CA LEU A 606 -7.62 -25.62 9.17
C LEU A 606 -9.08 -25.90 9.59
N GLY A 607 -10.03 -25.15 9.04
CA GLY A 607 -11.46 -25.35 9.31
C GLY A 607 -11.93 -26.73 8.87
N LEU A 608 -11.50 -27.17 7.68
CA LEU A 608 -11.79 -28.50 7.18
C LEU A 608 -11.23 -29.59 8.09
N SER A 609 -9.96 -29.48 8.48
CA SER A 609 -9.32 -30.47 9.35
C SER A 609 -9.93 -30.50 10.75
N PHE A 610 -10.31 -29.35 11.30
CA PHE A 610 -10.99 -29.27 12.59
C PHE A 610 -12.38 -29.90 12.52
N GLY A 611 -13.22 -29.50 11.58
CA GLY A 611 -14.59 -30.03 11.44
C GLY A 611 -14.61 -31.55 11.24
N ALA A 612 -13.70 -32.07 10.41
CA ALA A 612 -13.58 -33.50 10.16
C ALA A 612 -13.18 -34.28 11.42
N LEU A 613 -12.16 -33.80 12.13
CA LEU A 613 -11.68 -34.44 13.35
C LEU A 613 -12.71 -34.35 14.48
N PHE A 614 -13.31 -33.17 14.67
CA PHE A 614 -14.30 -32.92 15.70
C PHE A 614 -15.53 -33.83 15.55
N GLY A 615 -16.10 -33.90 14.34
CA GLY A 615 -17.22 -34.81 14.05
C GLY A 615 -16.84 -36.28 14.22
N SER A 616 -15.63 -36.68 13.79
CA SER A 616 -15.13 -38.05 13.94
C SER A 616 -14.98 -38.46 15.40
N LEU A 617 -14.48 -37.55 16.25
CA LEU A 617 -14.30 -37.79 17.68
C LEU A 617 -15.62 -37.84 18.45
N ILE A 618 -16.63 -37.04 18.08
CA ILE A 618 -18.00 -37.19 18.63
C ILE A 618 -18.54 -38.58 18.28
N LYS A 619 -18.39 -38.99 17.01
CA LYS A 619 -18.89 -40.28 16.53
C LYS A 619 -18.18 -41.46 17.21
N ALA A 620 -16.89 -41.32 17.49
CA ALA A 620 -16.09 -42.28 18.25
C ALA A 620 -16.44 -42.35 19.75
N GLY A 621 -17.21 -41.39 20.27
CA GLY A 621 -17.55 -41.29 21.70
C GLY A 621 -16.48 -40.60 22.55
N VAL A 622 -15.56 -39.87 21.94
CA VAL A 622 -14.51 -39.10 22.62
C VAL A 622 -15.03 -37.75 23.10
N LEU A 623 -15.81 -37.07 22.25
CA LEU A 623 -16.34 -35.74 22.52
C LEU A 623 -17.85 -35.82 22.81
N ILE A 624 -18.30 -35.03 23.78
CA ILE A 624 -19.71 -34.90 24.15
C ILE A 624 -20.19 -33.50 23.75
N PHE A 625 -20.36 -33.30 22.44
CA PHE A 625 -20.89 -32.06 21.85
C PHE A 625 -21.98 -32.42 20.84
N THR A 626 -22.92 -31.51 20.63
CA THR A 626 -23.95 -31.60 19.61
C THR A 626 -23.57 -30.78 18.37
N GLN A 627 -24.26 -31.02 17.26
CA GLN A 627 -24.14 -30.17 16.07
C GLN A 627 -24.56 -28.73 16.37
N ASP A 628 -25.59 -28.54 17.19
CA ASP A 628 -26.09 -27.22 17.55
C ASP A 628 -25.05 -26.42 18.35
N ASP A 629 -24.32 -27.06 19.27
CA ASP A 629 -23.22 -26.41 20.00
C ASP A 629 -22.20 -25.83 19.02
N LEU A 630 -21.74 -26.65 18.07
CA LEU A 630 -20.77 -26.22 17.06
C LEU A 630 -21.32 -25.09 16.18
N PHE A 631 -22.53 -25.25 15.65
CA PHE A 631 -23.10 -24.30 14.69
C PHE A 631 -23.43 -22.96 15.35
N ASN A 632 -23.83 -22.96 16.62
CA ASN A 632 -24.03 -21.75 17.41
C ASN A 632 -22.69 -21.02 17.64
N SER A 633 -21.63 -21.72 18.04
CA SER A 633 -20.29 -21.13 18.20
C SER A 633 -19.74 -20.55 16.87
N LEU A 634 -19.99 -21.22 15.74
CA LEU A 634 -19.59 -20.70 14.42
C LEU A 634 -20.35 -19.43 14.02
N LYS A 635 -21.66 -19.40 14.27
CA LYS A 635 -22.47 -18.20 14.03
C LYS A 635 -22.01 -17.04 14.93
N GLU A 636 -21.66 -17.32 16.17
CA GLU A 636 -21.08 -16.32 17.06
C GLU A 636 -19.74 -15.80 16.53
N LEU A 637 -18.85 -16.70 16.09
CA LEU A 637 -17.56 -16.36 15.51
C LEU A 637 -17.69 -15.44 14.29
N GLU A 638 -18.68 -15.69 13.42
CA GLU A 638 -18.99 -14.84 12.26
C GLU A 638 -19.35 -13.40 12.68
N GLU A 639 -20.06 -13.21 13.80
CA GLU A 639 -20.38 -11.89 14.35
C GLU A 639 -19.17 -11.23 15.01
N ILE A 640 -18.40 -11.99 15.79
CA ILE A 640 -17.15 -11.51 16.42
C ILE A 640 -16.18 -10.98 15.37
N ARG A 641 -16.04 -11.70 14.24
CA ARG A 641 -15.15 -11.32 13.15
C ARG A 641 -15.44 -9.92 12.59
N LYS A 642 -16.69 -9.48 12.61
CA LYS A 642 -17.07 -8.13 12.13
C LYS A 642 -16.53 -7.01 13.02
N LEU A 643 -16.18 -7.33 14.27
CA LEU A 643 -15.65 -6.38 15.25
C LEU A 643 -14.12 -6.28 15.20
N TRP A 644 -13.46 -7.14 14.42
CA TRP A 644 -12.00 -7.19 14.35
C TRP A 644 -11.40 -5.99 13.63
N ASN A 645 -10.40 -5.39 14.29
CA ASN A 645 -9.48 -4.40 13.72
C ASN A 645 -8.14 -5.04 13.31
N VAL A 646 -8.17 -6.30 12.85
CA VAL A 646 -6.96 -7.11 12.59
C VAL A 646 -6.04 -6.45 11.57
N LYS A 647 -6.60 -5.65 10.66
CA LYS A 647 -5.84 -4.90 9.65
C LYS A 647 -5.00 -3.78 10.26
N GLU A 648 -5.55 -3.05 11.24
CA GLU A 648 -4.86 -2.02 12.00
C GLU A 648 -3.79 -2.66 12.88
N VAL A 649 -4.12 -3.78 13.52
CA VAL A 649 -3.15 -4.58 14.27
C VAL A 649 -2.03 -5.08 13.35
N ALA A 650 -2.30 -5.48 12.11
CA ALA A 650 -1.26 -5.89 11.18
C ALA A 650 -0.25 -4.77 10.88
N LYS A 651 -0.70 -3.53 10.69
CA LYS A 651 0.19 -2.36 10.50
C LYS A 651 1.14 -2.16 11.68
N GLU A 652 0.61 -2.37 12.88
CA GLU A 652 1.37 -2.26 14.11
C GLU A 652 2.43 -3.36 14.30
N PHE A 653 2.28 -4.49 13.61
CA PHE A 653 3.19 -5.63 13.63
C PHE A 653 4.06 -5.72 12.36
N GLU A 654 3.90 -4.80 11.40
CA GLU A 654 4.69 -4.74 10.18
C GLU A 654 6.19 -4.64 10.51
N LYS A 655 7.03 -5.52 9.91
CA LYS A 655 8.48 -5.59 10.16
C LYS A 655 8.85 -5.86 11.62
N LYS A 656 7.94 -6.45 12.41
CA LYS A 656 8.19 -6.93 13.79
C LYS A 656 8.10 -8.45 13.83
N ILE A 657 8.74 -9.05 14.84
CA ILE A 657 8.61 -10.44 15.24
C ILE A 657 7.44 -10.51 16.23
N PRO A 658 6.29 -11.10 15.86
CA PRO A 658 5.18 -11.25 16.78
C PRO A 658 5.50 -12.32 17.82
N VAL A 659 5.14 -12.05 19.07
CA VAL A 659 5.22 -13.02 20.17
C VAL A 659 3.85 -13.12 20.81
N LEU A 660 3.21 -14.28 20.68
CA LEU A 660 1.84 -14.50 21.12
C LEU A 660 1.81 -15.09 22.54
N PHE A 661 0.91 -14.58 23.37
CA PHE A 661 0.72 -15.05 24.75
C PHE A 661 -0.73 -15.43 25.00
N SER A 662 -0.94 -16.58 25.66
CA SER A 662 -2.24 -16.96 26.21
C SER A 662 -2.06 -18.00 27.32
N SER A 663 -3.15 -18.29 28.02
CA SER A 663 -3.16 -19.26 29.10
C SER A 663 -3.03 -20.70 28.61
N LYS A 664 -2.71 -21.63 29.52
CA LYS A 664 -2.52 -23.05 29.19
C LYS A 664 -3.70 -23.66 28.42
N GLN A 665 -4.93 -23.31 28.81
CA GLN A 665 -6.17 -23.79 28.19
C GLN A 665 -6.39 -23.28 26.75
N LEU A 666 -5.55 -22.35 26.27
CA LEU A 666 -5.59 -21.81 24.92
C LEU A 666 -4.28 -22.06 24.15
N LEU A 667 -3.38 -22.88 24.69
CA LEU A 667 -2.05 -23.09 24.11
C LEU A 667 -2.11 -23.77 22.73
N GLY A 668 -3.04 -24.71 22.53
CA GLY A 668 -3.27 -25.34 21.24
C GLY A 668 -3.77 -24.37 20.16
N PRO A 669 -4.85 -23.60 20.42
CA PRO A 669 -5.29 -22.49 19.57
C PRO A 669 -4.19 -21.46 19.28
N LEU A 670 -3.39 -21.11 20.30
CA LEU A 670 -2.29 -20.16 20.16
C LEU A 670 -1.19 -20.70 19.23
N ASN A 671 -0.83 -21.99 19.36
CA ASN A 671 0.09 -22.66 18.45
C ASN A 671 -0.44 -22.68 17.01
N ALA A 672 -1.74 -22.97 16.83
CA ALA A 672 -2.38 -22.93 15.53
C ALA A 672 -2.36 -21.52 14.91
N GLY A 673 -2.63 -20.49 15.72
CA GLY A 673 -2.53 -19.09 15.31
C GLY A 673 -1.10 -18.68 14.95
N ARG A 674 -0.11 -19.09 15.72
CA ARG A 674 1.32 -18.88 15.39
C ARG A 674 1.68 -19.49 14.05
N ASN A 675 1.27 -20.75 13.81
CA ASN A 675 1.52 -21.40 12.52
C ASN A 675 0.84 -20.63 11.38
N ALA A 676 -0.40 -20.16 11.56
CA ALA A 676 -1.09 -19.39 10.55
C ALA A 676 -0.34 -18.11 10.18
N ILE A 677 0.20 -17.37 11.14
CA ILE A 677 1.02 -16.17 10.86
C ILE A 677 2.33 -16.54 10.14
N CYS A 678 3.01 -17.61 10.55
CA CYS A 678 4.22 -18.08 9.86
C CYS A 678 3.95 -18.54 8.41
N GLU A 679 2.86 -19.28 8.20
CA GLU A 679 2.56 -19.94 6.92
C GLU A 679 1.87 -19.02 5.91
N ILE A 680 0.94 -18.17 6.37
CA ILE A 680 0.19 -17.21 5.55
C ILE A 680 0.94 -15.88 5.49
N GLY A 681 1.35 -15.35 6.64
CA GLY A 681 2.02 -14.05 6.73
C GLY A 681 3.47 -14.04 6.29
N ARG A 682 4.13 -15.21 6.22
CA ARG A 682 5.59 -15.34 6.03
C ARG A 682 6.40 -14.60 7.10
N THR A 683 5.78 -14.37 8.25
CA THR A 683 6.36 -13.64 9.37
C THR A 683 6.73 -14.63 10.47
N PHE A 684 8.03 -14.70 10.81
CA PHE A 684 8.50 -15.53 11.91
C PHE A 684 7.84 -15.10 13.22
N THR A 685 7.12 -16.03 13.84
CA THR A 685 6.28 -15.76 15.02
C THR A 685 6.58 -16.79 16.10
N LEU A 686 6.69 -16.31 17.34
CA LEU A 686 6.84 -17.15 18.53
C LEU A 686 5.53 -17.16 19.32
N PHE A 687 5.34 -18.17 20.15
CA PHE A 687 4.27 -18.20 21.13
C PHE A 687 4.75 -18.86 22.42
N PHE A 688 4.14 -18.48 23.53
CA PHE A 688 4.52 -19.01 24.84
C PHE A 688 3.30 -19.23 25.75
N ASP A 689 3.42 -20.21 26.62
CA ASP A 689 2.50 -20.46 27.72
C ASP A 689 2.64 -19.38 28.80
N PHE A 690 1.56 -18.66 29.09
CA PHE A 690 1.65 -17.41 29.84
C PHE A 690 2.17 -17.53 31.28
N PRO A 691 1.79 -18.53 32.10
CA PRO A 691 2.39 -18.72 33.40
C PRO A 691 3.92 -18.90 33.32
N GLU A 692 4.42 -19.62 32.33
CA GLU A 692 5.85 -19.88 32.14
C GLU A 692 6.63 -18.61 31.78
N ILE A 693 6.04 -17.72 30.95
CA ILE A 693 6.73 -16.46 30.60
C ILE A 693 7.00 -15.58 31.81
N ASN A 694 6.14 -15.63 32.82
CA ASN A 694 6.33 -14.87 34.04
C ASN A 694 7.45 -15.43 34.92
N HIS A 695 7.95 -16.62 34.64
CA HIS A 695 9.06 -17.24 35.35
C HIS A 695 10.39 -17.07 34.63
N VAL A 696 10.40 -16.95 33.30
CA VAL A 696 11.64 -16.94 32.51
C VAL A 696 11.72 -15.74 31.58
N LEU A 697 10.75 -15.58 30.68
CA LEU A 697 10.85 -14.62 29.58
C LEU A 697 10.89 -13.15 30.06
N ILE A 698 10.27 -12.85 31.20
CA ILE A 698 10.24 -11.49 31.78
C ILE A 698 11.62 -10.90 32.08
N GLU A 699 12.62 -11.76 32.31
CA GLU A 699 14.03 -11.40 32.48
C GLU A 699 14.79 -11.32 31.14
N ALA A 700 14.32 -12.05 30.12
CA ALA A 700 14.98 -12.18 28.82
C ALA A 700 14.49 -11.17 27.76
N THR A 701 13.64 -10.22 28.12
CA THR A 701 13.06 -9.24 27.18
C THR A 701 13.95 -8.05 26.84
N LEU A 702 15.07 -7.87 27.55
CA LEU A 702 15.92 -6.67 27.43
C LEU A 702 17.13 -6.84 26.52
N LYS A 703 17.55 -8.07 26.25
CA LYS A 703 18.75 -8.38 25.44
C LYS A 703 18.46 -9.50 24.44
N PRO A 704 19.10 -9.49 23.26
CA PRO A 704 19.95 -8.41 22.73
C PRO A 704 19.16 -7.11 22.48
N ASP A 705 19.85 -5.96 22.37
CA ASP A 705 19.19 -4.63 22.41
C ASP A 705 18.11 -4.43 21.32
N PHE A 706 18.24 -5.11 20.18
CA PHE A 706 17.26 -5.04 19.11
C PHE A 706 15.91 -5.67 19.47
N VAL A 707 15.82 -6.47 20.54
CA VAL A 707 14.56 -7.12 20.95
C VAL A 707 13.47 -6.09 21.21
N LYS A 708 13.78 -4.96 21.87
CA LYS A 708 12.80 -3.90 22.14
C LYS A 708 12.23 -3.27 20.86
N GLU A 709 13.06 -3.17 19.83
CA GLU A 709 12.67 -2.56 18.57
C GLU A 709 11.95 -3.57 17.66
N LYS A 710 12.44 -4.81 17.60
CA LYS A 710 12.01 -5.79 16.61
C LYS A 710 10.93 -6.73 17.11
N VAL A 711 10.74 -6.90 18.41
CA VAL A 711 9.73 -7.81 18.97
C VAL A 711 8.49 -7.04 19.40
N LYS A 712 7.31 -7.54 19.05
CA LYS A 712 6.04 -7.01 19.53
C LYS A 712 5.16 -8.12 20.09
N TYR A 713 4.56 -7.88 21.24
CA TYR A 713 3.84 -8.91 21.99
C TYR A 713 2.33 -8.77 21.79
N LEU A 714 1.62 -9.89 21.60
CA LEU A 714 0.16 -9.94 21.50
C LEU A 714 -0.42 -10.86 22.57
N PHE A 715 -1.19 -10.28 23.48
CA PHE A 715 -1.86 -10.99 24.56
C PHE A 715 -3.26 -11.41 24.12
N PHE A 716 -3.54 -12.71 24.09
CA PHE A 716 -4.89 -13.26 23.97
C PHE A 716 -5.39 -13.62 25.36
N GLU A 717 -6.36 -12.86 25.85
CA GLU A 717 -6.91 -12.97 27.19
C GLU A 717 -8.33 -13.54 27.15
N SER A 718 -8.66 -14.40 28.10
CA SER A 718 -9.99 -15.01 28.20
C SER A 718 -10.69 -14.66 29.51
N GLU A 719 -12.00 -14.45 29.44
CA GLU A 719 -12.85 -14.41 30.63
C GLU A 719 -12.93 -15.78 31.35
N PHE A 720 -12.58 -16.88 30.69
CA PHE A 720 -12.49 -18.21 31.30
C PHE A 720 -11.14 -18.48 31.97
N ASP A 721 -10.18 -17.56 31.90
CA ASP A 721 -8.88 -17.75 32.54
C ASP A 721 -9.01 -17.75 34.06
N HIS A 722 -8.17 -18.57 34.70
CA HIS A 722 -8.08 -18.62 36.16
C HIS A 722 -7.82 -17.19 36.70
N PRO A 723 -8.47 -16.75 37.81
CA PRO A 723 -8.34 -15.38 38.31
C PRO A 723 -6.90 -14.91 38.54
N ARG A 724 -6.01 -15.83 38.93
CA ARG A 724 -4.57 -15.54 39.07
C ARG A 724 -3.86 -15.29 37.73
N ILE A 725 -4.29 -15.93 36.65
CA ILE A 725 -3.78 -15.66 35.30
C ILE A 725 -4.22 -14.26 34.85
N LYS A 726 -5.51 -13.90 35.05
CA LYS A 726 -6.02 -12.55 34.79
C LYS A 726 -5.24 -11.47 35.55
N LEU A 727 -4.91 -11.73 36.82
CA LEU A 727 -4.06 -10.84 37.62
C LEU A 727 -2.65 -10.74 37.03
N ARG A 728 -2.05 -11.88 36.63
CA ARG A 728 -0.72 -11.92 36.02
C ARG A 728 -0.66 -11.14 34.70
N TYR A 729 -1.68 -11.17 33.84
CA TYR A 729 -1.73 -10.32 32.65
C TYR A 729 -1.56 -8.84 33.01
N LYS A 730 -2.34 -8.35 33.98
CA LYS A 730 -2.28 -6.95 34.45
C LYS A 730 -0.91 -6.59 35.01
N ILE A 731 -0.31 -7.46 35.81
CA ILE A 731 1.02 -7.22 36.42
C ILE A 731 2.12 -7.23 35.36
N THR A 732 2.08 -8.19 34.42
CA THR A 732 3.09 -8.34 33.37
C THR A 732 3.12 -7.14 32.43
N LYS A 733 1.93 -6.63 32.05
CA LYS A 733 1.81 -5.41 31.24
C LYS A 733 2.44 -4.20 31.89
N LYS A 734 2.24 -4.01 33.21
CA LYS A 734 2.92 -2.95 33.98
C LYS A 734 4.45 -3.10 33.96
N ILE A 735 4.95 -4.34 34.01
CA ILE A 735 6.39 -4.60 33.91
C ILE A 735 6.88 -4.29 32.49
N PHE A 736 6.12 -4.67 31.46
CA PHE A 736 6.43 -4.33 30.07
C PHE A 736 6.45 -2.81 29.84
N ASP A 737 5.50 -2.06 30.41
CA ASP A 737 5.49 -0.60 30.40
C ASP A 737 6.77 -0.03 31.03
N THR A 738 7.17 -0.58 32.18
CA THR A 738 8.40 -0.18 32.89
C THR A 738 9.66 -0.48 32.08
N GLN A 739 9.67 -1.59 31.33
CA GLN A 739 10.78 -2.00 30.47
C GLN A 739 10.78 -1.28 29.10
N GLY A 740 9.71 -0.55 28.76
CA GLY A 740 9.53 0.13 27.48
C GLY A 740 9.26 -0.84 26.31
N LEU A 741 8.56 -1.95 26.57
CA LEU A 741 8.22 -2.95 25.55
C LEU A 741 6.87 -2.64 24.89
N SER A 742 6.82 -2.79 23.56
CA SER A 742 5.57 -2.61 22.80
C SER A 742 4.72 -3.88 22.84
N TYR A 743 3.46 -3.76 23.25
CA TYR A 743 2.50 -4.86 23.25
C TYR A 743 1.10 -4.41 22.87
N GLN A 744 0.28 -5.39 22.50
CA GLN A 744 -1.14 -5.28 22.21
C GLN A 744 -1.91 -6.34 23.02
N SER A 745 -3.18 -6.10 23.26
CA SER A 745 -4.05 -7.04 23.97
C SER A 745 -5.35 -7.20 23.24
N TYR A 746 -5.75 -8.46 23.09
CA TYR A 746 -7.00 -8.87 22.49
C TYR A 746 -7.75 -9.71 23.53
N MET A 747 -8.84 -9.15 24.05
CA MET A 747 -9.78 -9.89 24.89
C MET A 747 -10.66 -10.73 23.97
N LEU A 748 -10.67 -12.05 24.18
CA LEU A 748 -11.51 -12.97 23.42
C LEU A 748 -12.98 -12.66 23.66
N GLN A 749 -13.76 -12.63 22.57
CA GLN A 749 -15.15 -12.19 22.59
C GLN A 749 -16.14 -13.37 22.67
N GLY A 750 -15.68 -14.60 22.37
CA GLY A 750 -16.52 -15.79 22.45
C GLY A 750 -17.14 -16.00 23.83
N LYS A 751 -18.45 -16.25 23.87
CA LYS A 751 -19.21 -16.49 25.11
C LYS A 751 -19.08 -17.91 25.65
N ASP A 752 -18.47 -18.80 24.89
CA ASP A 752 -18.15 -20.16 25.31
C ASP A 752 -16.72 -20.55 24.90
N ARG A 753 -16.22 -21.66 25.47
CA ARG A 753 -14.85 -22.14 25.20
C ARG A 753 -14.67 -22.58 23.75
N LEU A 754 -15.68 -23.18 23.12
CA LEU A 754 -15.61 -23.66 21.74
C LEU A 754 -15.43 -22.49 20.77
N THR A 755 -16.17 -21.39 20.95
CA THR A 755 -15.99 -20.16 20.18
C THR A 755 -14.57 -19.61 20.37
N GLN A 756 -14.08 -19.50 21.61
CA GLN A 756 -12.76 -18.91 21.88
C GLN A 756 -11.58 -19.73 21.33
N VAL A 757 -11.64 -21.07 21.35
CA VAL A 757 -10.57 -21.91 20.78
C VAL A 757 -10.53 -21.83 19.24
N LEU A 758 -11.64 -21.45 18.59
CA LEU A 758 -11.72 -21.18 17.14
C LEU A 758 -11.36 -19.73 16.80
N GLU A 759 -11.65 -18.79 17.71
CA GLU A 759 -11.42 -17.36 17.56
C GLU A 759 -9.94 -17.03 17.33
N ILE A 760 -9.05 -17.54 18.19
CA ILE A 760 -7.59 -17.27 18.12
C ILE A 760 -6.99 -17.64 16.76
N PRO A 761 -7.06 -18.90 16.29
CA PRO A 761 -6.43 -19.27 15.03
C PRO A 761 -7.04 -18.54 13.84
N HIS A 762 -8.34 -18.23 13.87
CA HIS A 762 -8.99 -17.48 12.80
C HIS A 762 -8.55 -16.01 12.77
N TYR A 763 -8.48 -15.36 13.94
CA TYR A 763 -7.94 -13.99 14.10
C TYR A 763 -6.50 -13.92 13.57
N CYS A 764 -5.65 -14.85 14.02
CA CYS A 764 -4.25 -14.92 13.62
C CYS A 764 -4.06 -15.21 12.13
N ALA A 765 -4.94 -16.00 11.50
CA ALA A 765 -4.89 -16.23 10.07
C ALA A 765 -5.15 -14.95 9.26
N TRP A 766 -6.12 -14.12 9.69
CA TRP A 766 -6.33 -12.79 9.11
C TRP A 766 -5.16 -11.85 9.40
N LEU A 767 -4.55 -11.91 10.58
CA LEU A 767 -3.36 -11.12 10.92
C LEU A 767 -2.21 -11.48 9.99
N GLY A 768 -1.94 -12.78 9.81
CA GLY A 768 -0.97 -13.27 8.83
C GLY A 768 -1.29 -12.80 7.42
N PHE A 769 -2.54 -12.93 6.97
CA PHE A 769 -2.96 -12.46 5.65
C PHE A 769 -2.64 -10.97 5.44
N TYR A 770 -3.04 -10.11 6.36
CA TYR A 770 -2.76 -8.67 6.23
C TYR A 770 -1.27 -8.33 6.34
N LEU A 771 -0.50 -9.05 7.17
CA LEU A 771 0.96 -8.91 7.23
C LEU A 771 1.60 -9.25 5.88
N SER A 772 1.19 -10.34 5.22
CA SER A 772 1.71 -10.69 3.88
C SER A 772 1.41 -9.59 2.86
N MET A 773 0.20 -9.00 2.91
CA MET A 773 -0.19 -7.91 2.02
C MET A 773 0.63 -6.64 2.26
N LEU A 774 0.93 -6.31 3.53
CA LEU A 774 1.74 -5.16 3.91
C LEU A 774 3.21 -5.34 3.53
N GLU A 775 3.74 -6.56 3.67
CA GLU A 775 5.13 -6.89 3.35
C GLU A 775 5.36 -7.24 1.87
N GLY A 776 4.30 -7.20 1.05
CA GLY A 776 4.39 -7.42 -0.39
C GLY A 776 4.63 -8.87 -0.79
N VAL A 777 4.26 -9.82 0.07
CA VAL A 777 4.48 -11.26 -0.12
C VAL A 777 3.15 -11.97 -0.43
N ASP A 778 3.18 -12.89 -1.40
CA ASP A 778 2.03 -13.73 -1.74
C ASP A 778 1.72 -14.72 -0.59
N PRO A 779 0.50 -14.72 -0.03
CA PRO A 779 0.12 -15.60 1.08
C PRO A 779 -0.04 -17.06 0.64
N GLY A 780 -0.08 -17.36 -0.67
CA GLY A 780 -0.43 -18.65 -1.24
C GLY A 780 0.74 -19.64 -1.39
N PRO A 781 1.70 -19.43 -2.30
CA PRO A 781 2.71 -20.43 -2.66
C PRO A 781 3.58 -20.85 -1.47
N GLU A 782 3.86 -22.15 -1.30
CA GLU A 782 4.74 -22.71 -0.25
C GLU A 782 6.02 -23.35 -0.81
N PRO A 783 6.86 -22.59 -1.53
CA PRO A 783 7.97 -23.14 -2.30
C PRO A 783 8.90 -24.00 -1.45
N TRP A 784 9.21 -23.59 -0.22
CA TRP A 784 10.13 -24.31 0.66
C TRP A 784 9.58 -25.61 1.24
N ILE A 785 8.28 -25.70 1.51
CA ILE A 785 7.65 -26.94 2.00
C ILE A 785 7.55 -27.95 0.85
N ILE A 786 7.20 -27.47 -0.35
CA ILE A 786 7.19 -28.29 -1.56
C ILE A 786 8.59 -28.80 -1.86
N GLU A 787 9.60 -27.93 -1.82
CA GLU A 787 10.99 -28.30 -2.05
C GLU A 787 11.49 -29.32 -1.02
N LEU A 788 11.21 -29.11 0.27
CA LEU A 788 11.56 -30.06 1.32
C LEU A 788 10.94 -31.45 1.06
N LYS A 789 9.66 -31.51 0.69
CA LYS A 789 8.99 -32.78 0.36
C LYS A 789 9.60 -33.45 -0.87
N ASN A 790 9.93 -32.67 -1.91
CA ASN A 790 10.58 -33.19 -3.10
C ASN A 790 11.96 -33.78 -2.77
N LEU A 791 12.76 -33.10 -1.96
CA LEU A 791 14.08 -33.58 -1.54
C LEU A 791 13.99 -34.84 -0.67
N LEU A 792 13.03 -34.91 0.26
CA LEU A 792 12.81 -36.10 1.09
C LEU A 792 12.29 -37.30 0.29
N SER A 793 11.62 -37.07 -0.84
CA SER A 793 11.14 -38.16 -1.71
C SER A 793 12.23 -38.81 -2.58
N GLN A 794 13.44 -38.25 -2.61
CA GLN A 794 14.58 -38.86 -3.30
C GLN A 794 15.16 -40.00 -2.47
N PRO A 795 15.62 -41.12 -3.11
CA PRO A 795 16.26 -42.20 -2.38
C PRO A 795 17.53 -41.69 -1.67
N VAL A 796 17.61 -41.94 -0.37
CA VAL A 796 18.80 -41.66 0.43
C VAL A 796 19.94 -42.56 -0.06
N HIS A 797 21.02 -41.97 -0.58
CA HIS A 797 22.22 -42.68 -1.01
C HIS A 797 23.03 -43.24 0.16
#